data_AF-A0A832VL22-F1
#
_entry.id   AF-A0A832VL22-F1
#
_cell.length_a   1.000
_cell.length_b   1.000
_cell.length_c   1.000
_cell.angle_alpha   90.00
_cell.angle_beta   90.00
_cell.angle_gamma   90.00
#
_symmetry.space_group_name_H-M   'P 1'
#
loop_
_entity.id
_entity.type
_entity.pdbx_description
1 polymer ?
#
loop_
_entity_poly.entity_id
_entity_poly.type
_entity_poly.pdbx_seq_one_letter_code
_entity_poly.pdbx_strand_id
1 'polypeptide(L)'
;DLVLTQSWQALLDGLGFSYDGDRPLKIENGLGLIEDRINSLRVAAEIITEENIRKDTLEKERATVRIAAETAARQRGLGIAETDQIGRDAAEELPDSGPKNPQEYHRVLVLQDDHSVDGILSIIRQLSRIRWEHSAPVRIGCRMGRPEKSAPREKPTVHSLFPIALEGGNQRLLGNALLKSDLRVQMGVRFCIKCERKSPMLSCHHRIVDEFGESKAGVNCGGRTELRISSGKENSRRRGELQTIRLDHLLEDALLRIGVNRLPKQVKCAKKLLSKDQTPEPIEKGILRAMRGLPVFRDGTIRFDMSDVPITHFTPKEIDVEWQKLKHLGYTHDCFGNELSNNDQMLEIFPQDFIVARNAGDYFVKAAKFIDDLLVKFYGGEPYYLVENHDDLVGHLICALAPHTSGGVLSRIIGWSDSSGGYAHPLFHAAKRRNCDGDEDAIMLLMDGLLNFSRKILPANRGGQMDAPLVLTTRLNPTEVDKEALNVDSGWHYERWFYEATLDQPHPKELADRMDFVERRLGSVAAVRGLGFTHATTNLAEGPALSAYKTLDTMIDKMNGQLSLGHRLRAVNVRTVASSVIRSHFLPDLRGNLVAFTRQKVRCLKCTHSYRRMPLAGSCIQPKKATGSGMSSFGVKKSEGGLCDGNLALTVTEGAVRKYIKVTKHVMATYGVDNYTRQNVEWLAGSVESLFNNDKAKQMSLADFL
;
A
#
# COMPACT_ATOMS: atom_id res chain seq x y z
N ASP A 1 35.73 -34.64 -6.43
CA ASP A 1 36.67 -34.48 -5.30
C ASP A 1 36.23 -33.37 -4.39
N LEU A 2 35.92 -33.70 -3.14
CA LEU A 2 35.62 -32.72 -2.08
C LEU A 2 36.90 -32.53 -1.25
N VAL A 3 37.42 -31.31 -1.20
CA VAL A 3 38.54 -30.95 -0.30
C VAL A 3 37.94 -30.30 0.93
N LEU A 4 37.95 -31.01 2.05
CA LEU A 4 37.42 -30.53 3.32
C LEU A 4 38.58 -30.17 4.25
N THR A 5 38.73 -28.88 4.50
CA THR A 5 39.84 -28.36 5.30
C THR A 5 39.56 -28.39 6.80
N GLN A 6 38.30 -28.46 7.21
CA GLN A 6 37.84 -28.47 8.61
C GLN A 6 36.56 -29.30 8.77
N SER A 7 36.26 -29.72 10.01
CA SER A 7 35.04 -30.45 10.39
C SER A 7 34.77 -31.75 9.62
N TRP A 8 35.82 -32.39 9.09
CA TRP A 8 35.73 -33.65 8.36
C TRP A 8 35.37 -34.84 9.26
N GLN A 9 35.55 -34.72 10.58
CA GLN A 9 35.22 -35.76 11.55
C GLN A 9 33.73 -36.12 11.54
N ALA A 10 32.86 -35.10 11.44
CA ALA A 10 31.42 -35.32 11.35
C ALA A 10 31.02 -36.02 10.05
N LEU A 11 31.73 -35.72 8.95
CA LEU A 11 31.51 -36.43 7.69
C LEU A 11 31.92 -37.90 7.78
N LEU A 12 33.06 -38.21 8.40
CA LEU A 12 33.49 -39.59 8.61
C LEU A 12 32.49 -40.37 9.45
N ASP A 13 32.06 -39.80 10.58
CA ASP A 13 31.05 -40.42 11.46
C ASP A 13 29.73 -40.66 10.72
N GLY A 14 29.25 -39.67 9.96
CA GLY A 14 28.03 -39.81 9.16
C GLY A 14 28.12 -40.88 8.06
N LEU A 15 29.34 -41.21 7.62
CA LEU A 15 29.61 -42.29 6.66
C LEU A 15 29.96 -43.63 7.35
N GLY A 16 29.91 -43.70 8.69
CA GLY A 16 30.19 -44.91 9.46
C GLY A 16 31.69 -45.18 9.71
N PHE A 17 32.53 -44.16 9.67
CA PHE A 17 33.98 -44.23 9.90
C PHE A 17 34.39 -43.55 11.23
N SER A 18 35.34 -44.14 11.95
CA SER A 18 36.03 -43.51 13.08
C SER A 18 37.20 -42.65 12.59
N TYR A 19 37.51 -41.61 13.36
CA TYR A 19 38.75 -40.84 13.26
C TYR A 19 39.84 -41.29 14.26
N ASP A 20 39.57 -42.31 15.09
CA ASP A 20 40.52 -42.85 16.07
C ASP A 20 41.61 -43.70 15.38
N GLY A 21 42.62 -43.04 14.79
CA GLY A 21 43.79 -43.69 14.21
C GLY A 21 44.50 -42.84 13.13
N ASP A 22 45.59 -43.36 12.56
CA ASP A 22 46.33 -42.72 11.46
C ASP A 22 45.52 -42.66 10.13
N ARG A 23 44.44 -43.44 10.02
CA ARG A 23 43.56 -43.53 8.84
C ARG A 23 42.10 -43.76 9.27
N PRO A 24 41.10 -43.32 8.48
CA PRO A 24 39.70 -43.59 8.77
C PRO A 24 39.41 -45.09 8.90
N LEU A 25 38.88 -45.51 10.04
CA LEU A 25 38.53 -46.91 10.30
C LEU A 25 37.04 -47.12 10.07
N LYS A 26 36.66 -48.03 9.17
CA LYS A 26 35.25 -48.37 8.94
C LYS A 26 34.71 -49.14 10.16
N ILE A 27 33.72 -48.56 10.84
CA ILE A 27 33.08 -49.20 12.01
C ILE A 27 31.77 -49.88 11.59
N GLU A 28 31.01 -49.24 10.71
CA GLU A 28 29.65 -49.66 10.35
C GLU A 28 29.57 -50.15 8.89
N ASN A 29 28.61 -51.02 8.58
CA ASN A 29 28.43 -51.56 7.23
C ASN A 29 27.66 -50.58 6.30
N GLY A 30 28.27 -49.43 6.00
CA GLY A 30 27.69 -48.43 5.08
C GLY A 30 27.36 -48.95 3.69
N LEU A 31 28.17 -49.84 3.12
CA LEU A 31 27.96 -50.35 1.76
C LEU A 31 26.70 -51.22 1.65
N GLY A 32 26.48 -52.14 2.59
CA GLY A 32 25.27 -52.97 2.60
C GLY A 32 24.00 -52.15 2.73
N LEU A 33 24.00 -51.16 3.64
CA LEU A 33 22.84 -50.27 3.84
C LEU A 33 22.53 -49.42 2.59
N ILE A 34 23.56 -48.95 1.89
CA ILE A 34 23.40 -48.21 0.63
C ILE A 34 22.84 -49.13 -0.46
N GLU A 35 23.37 -50.35 -0.60
CA GLU A 35 22.89 -51.32 -1.59
C GLU A 35 21.42 -51.72 -1.34
N ASP A 36 21.06 -51.98 -0.08
CA ASP A 36 19.68 -52.30 0.31
C ASP A 36 18.71 -51.14 0.05
N ARG A 37 19.14 -49.91 0.34
CA ARG A 37 18.35 -48.71 0.04
C ARG A 37 18.18 -48.51 -1.47
N ILE A 38 19.24 -48.70 -2.27
CA ILE A 38 19.17 -48.63 -3.74
C ILE A 38 18.20 -49.67 -4.29
N ASN A 39 18.28 -50.91 -3.81
CA ASN A 39 17.37 -51.98 -4.24
C ASN A 39 15.91 -51.66 -3.89
N SER A 40 15.67 -51.16 -2.68
CA SER A 40 14.33 -50.74 -2.25
C SER A 40 13.76 -49.61 -3.13
N LEU A 41 14.58 -48.62 -3.48
CA LEU A 41 14.18 -47.52 -4.36
C LEU A 41 13.94 -47.97 -5.81
N ARG A 42 14.67 -48.98 -6.31
CA ARG A 42 14.44 -49.55 -7.64
C ARG A 42 13.09 -50.27 -7.71
N VAL A 43 12.80 -51.12 -6.71
CA VAL A 43 11.50 -51.80 -6.60
C VAL A 43 10.36 -50.78 -6.50
N ALA A 44 10.54 -49.75 -5.68
CA ALA A 44 9.60 -48.63 -5.59
C ALA A 44 9.37 -47.94 -6.94
N ALA A 45 10.43 -47.64 -7.69
CA ALA A 45 10.34 -47.00 -9.00
C ALA A 45 9.58 -47.86 -10.02
N GLU A 46 9.77 -49.19 -10.01
CA GLU A 46 9.03 -50.11 -10.88
C GLU A 46 7.52 -50.07 -10.58
N ILE A 47 7.14 -50.17 -9.30
CA ILE A 47 5.74 -50.14 -8.86
C ILE A 47 5.07 -48.80 -9.20
N ILE A 48 5.76 -47.67 -8.99
CA ILE A 48 5.25 -46.35 -9.35
C ILE A 48 5.09 -46.22 -10.86
N THR A 49 6.06 -46.72 -11.64
CA THR A 49 6.01 -46.64 -13.10
C THR A 49 4.85 -47.47 -13.64
N GLU A 50 4.64 -48.68 -13.11
CA GLU A 50 3.51 -49.53 -13.47
C GLU A 50 2.17 -48.84 -13.19
N GLU A 51 2.03 -48.22 -12.01
CA GLU A 51 0.81 -47.49 -11.65
C GLU A 51 0.60 -46.22 -12.51
N ASN A 52 1.67 -45.51 -12.86
CA ASN A 52 1.58 -44.36 -13.75
C ASN A 52 1.15 -44.77 -15.17
N ILE A 53 1.66 -45.88 -15.68
CA ILE A 53 1.23 -46.43 -16.98
C ILE A 53 -0.26 -46.79 -16.93
N ARG A 54 -0.71 -47.45 -15.86
CA ARG A 54 -2.13 -47.79 -15.64
C ARG A 54 -3.01 -46.54 -15.61
N LYS A 55 -2.60 -45.51 -14.88
CA LYS A 55 -3.30 -44.21 -14.82
C LYS A 55 -3.36 -43.54 -16.19
N ASP A 56 -2.26 -43.51 -16.94
CA ASP A 56 -2.21 -42.95 -18.29
C ASP A 56 -3.14 -43.71 -19.26
N THR A 57 -3.21 -45.05 -19.17
CA THR A 57 -4.15 -45.83 -19.97
C THR A 57 -5.60 -45.55 -19.59
N LEU A 58 -5.91 -45.48 -18.30
CA LEU A 58 -7.23 -45.15 -17.79
C LEU A 58 -7.65 -43.72 -18.21
N GLU A 59 -6.74 -42.75 -18.16
CA GLU A 59 -7.02 -41.38 -18.61
C GLU A 59 -7.29 -41.30 -20.11
N LYS A 60 -6.59 -42.09 -20.93
CA LYS A 60 -6.87 -42.18 -22.38
C LYS A 60 -8.25 -42.76 -22.65
N GLU A 61 -8.64 -43.81 -21.93
CA GLU A 61 -9.98 -44.41 -22.03
C GLU A 61 -11.07 -43.47 -21.53
N ARG A 62 -10.84 -42.78 -20.40
CA ARG A 62 -11.72 -41.73 -19.90
C ARG A 62 -11.85 -40.59 -20.89
N ALA A 63 -10.78 -40.19 -21.56
CA ALA A 63 -10.80 -39.14 -22.56
C ALA A 63 -11.60 -39.55 -23.81
N THR A 64 -11.48 -40.79 -24.29
CA THR A 64 -12.26 -41.26 -25.44
C THR A 64 -13.75 -41.33 -25.12
N VAL A 65 -14.12 -41.87 -23.95
CA VAL A 65 -15.52 -41.92 -23.49
C VAL A 65 -16.07 -40.50 -23.26
N ARG A 66 -15.29 -39.62 -22.62
CA ARG A 66 -15.67 -38.22 -22.43
C ARG A 66 -15.92 -37.51 -23.76
N ILE A 67 -15.01 -37.63 -24.72
CA ILE A 67 -15.15 -36.98 -26.03
C ILE A 67 -16.36 -37.54 -26.78
N ALA A 68 -16.62 -38.85 -26.72
CA ALA A 68 -17.79 -39.46 -27.34
C ALA A 68 -19.09 -38.94 -26.71
N ALA A 69 -19.16 -38.88 -25.38
CA ALA A 69 -20.30 -38.37 -24.63
C ALA A 69 -20.55 -36.87 -24.89
N GLU A 70 -19.49 -36.06 -24.86
CA GLU A 70 -19.56 -34.63 -25.17
C GLU A 70 -20.01 -34.38 -26.62
N THR A 71 -19.51 -35.18 -27.58
CA THR A 71 -19.89 -35.07 -28.99
C THR A 71 -21.36 -35.45 -29.21
N ALA A 72 -21.83 -36.53 -28.57
CA ALA A 72 -23.23 -36.95 -28.62
C ALA A 72 -24.17 -35.92 -27.96
N ALA A 73 -23.75 -35.31 -26.85
CA ALA A 73 -24.50 -34.25 -26.18
C ALA A 73 -24.58 -32.97 -27.03
N ARG A 74 -23.49 -32.58 -27.71
CA ARG A 74 -23.49 -31.46 -28.66
C ARG A 74 -24.38 -31.70 -29.87
N GLN A 75 -24.41 -32.93 -30.40
CA GLN A 75 -25.31 -33.29 -31.50
C GLN A 75 -26.79 -33.23 -31.11
N ARG A 76 -27.11 -33.39 -29.82
CA ARG A 76 -28.47 -33.20 -29.27
C ARG A 76 -28.80 -31.74 -28.97
N GLY A 77 -27.88 -30.79 -29.21
CA GLY A 77 -28.10 -29.36 -29.02
C GLY A 77 -28.02 -28.87 -27.56
N LEU A 78 -27.41 -29.63 -26.65
CA LEU A 78 -27.27 -29.27 -25.24
C LEU A 78 -26.28 -28.12 -25.02
N GLY A 79 -26.44 -27.38 -23.91
CA GLY A 79 -25.57 -26.25 -23.56
C GLY A 79 -24.18 -26.71 -23.13
N ILE A 80 -23.17 -25.83 -23.25
CA ILE A 80 -21.75 -26.15 -22.98
C ILE A 80 -21.53 -26.75 -21.58
N ALA A 81 -22.15 -26.18 -20.54
CA ALA A 81 -21.99 -26.66 -19.17
C ALA A 81 -22.62 -28.05 -18.93
N GLU A 82 -23.77 -28.32 -19.54
CA GLU A 82 -24.43 -29.63 -19.48
C GLU A 82 -23.65 -30.68 -20.26
N THR A 83 -23.05 -30.27 -21.37
CA THR A 83 -22.19 -31.13 -22.20
C THR A 83 -20.95 -31.59 -21.41
N ASP A 84 -20.27 -30.66 -20.73
CA ASP A 84 -19.09 -30.95 -19.93
C ASP A 84 -19.42 -31.83 -18.71
N GLN A 85 -20.61 -31.65 -18.11
CA GLN A 85 -21.07 -32.48 -16.99
C GLN A 85 -21.30 -33.92 -17.44
N ILE A 86 -22.06 -34.13 -18.52
CA ILE A 86 -22.28 -35.45 -19.12
C ILE A 86 -20.96 -36.13 -19.49
N GLY A 87 -19.99 -35.36 -19.99
CA GLY A 87 -18.65 -35.86 -20.29
C GLY A 87 -17.89 -36.36 -19.05
N ARG A 88 -18.02 -35.67 -17.91
CA ARG A 88 -17.40 -36.11 -16.65
C ARG A 88 -18.09 -37.32 -16.06
N ASP A 89 -19.41 -37.31 -16.01
CA ASP A 89 -20.20 -38.41 -15.45
C ASP A 89 -19.91 -39.71 -16.22
N ALA A 90 -19.84 -39.63 -17.56
CA ALA A 90 -19.47 -40.77 -18.41
C ALA A 90 -18.01 -41.26 -18.21
N ALA A 91 -17.09 -40.37 -17.85
CA ALA A 91 -15.71 -40.73 -17.54
C ALA A 91 -15.57 -41.34 -16.12
N GLU A 92 -16.47 -40.99 -15.20
CA GLU A 92 -16.52 -41.54 -13.84
C GLU A 92 -17.19 -42.91 -13.77
N GLU A 93 -18.09 -43.24 -14.70
CA GLU A 93 -18.70 -44.58 -14.83
C GLU A 93 -17.69 -45.68 -15.18
N LEU A 94 -16.51 -45.32 -15.69
CA LEU A 94 -15.43 -46.27 -15.97
C LEU A 94 -14.82 -46.82 -14.66
N PRO A 95 -14.85 -48.15 -14.44
CA PRO A 95 -14.38 -48.75 -13.19
C PRO A 95 -12.86 -48.59 -13.03
N ASP A 96 -12.42 -48.06 -11.90
CA ASP A 96 -11.02 -47.99 -11.50
C ASP A 96 -10.72 -49.12 -10.51
N SER A 97 -9.99 -50.15 -10.97
CA SER A 97 -9.60 -51.30 -10.14
C SER A 97 -8.49 -50.97 -9.12
N GLY A 98 -7.91 -49.76 -9.17
CA GLY A 98 -6.82 -49.34 -8.30
C GLY A 98 -5.47 -50.04 -8.62
N PRO A 99 -4.44 -49.79 -7.80
CA PRO A 99 -3.15 -50.45 -7.93
C PRO A 99 -3.26 -51.94 -7.56
N LYS A 100 -2.42 -52.79 -8.16
CA LYS A 100 -2.38 -54.24 -7.91
C LYS A 100 -2.27 -54.61 -6.43
N ASN A 101 -1.49 -53.84 -5.66
CA ASN A 101 -1.35 -53.97 -4.22
C ASN A 101 -1.38 -52.58 -3.55
N PRO A 102 -2.54 -52.16 -3.02
CA PRO A 102 -2.70 -50.83 -2.43
C PRO A 102 -1.77 -50.55 -1.24
N GLN A 103 -1.51 -51.55 -0.39
CA GLN A 103 -0.66 -51.38 0.79
C GLN A 103 0.80 -51.18 0.42
N GLU A 104 1.28 -51.95 -0.55
CA GLU A 104 2.65 -51.86 -1.05
C GLU A 104 2.88 -50.56 -1.82
N TYR A 105 1.91 -50.15 -2.65
CA TYR A 105 1.93 -48.84 -3.30
C TYR A 105 2.01 -47.69 -2.29
N HIS A 106 1.23 -47.75 -1.20
CA HIS A 106 1.32 -46.73 -0.14
C HIS A 106 2.69 -46.70 0.54
N ARG A 107 3.29 -47.86 0.84
CA ARG A 107 4.64 -47.93 1.42
C ARG A 107 5.70 -47.35 0.48
N VAL A 108 5.57 -47.64 -0.81
CA VAL A 108 6.45 -47.12 -1.85
C VAL A 108 6.35 -45.60 -1.98
N LEU A 109 5.14 -45.04 -1.90
CA LEU A 109 4.94 -43.58 -1.87
C LEU A 109 5.64 -42.94 -0.67
N VAL A 110 5.46 -43.51 0.54
CA VAL A 110 6.14 -43.04 1.74
C VAL A 110 7.67 -43.11 1.57
N LEU A 111 8.19 -44.21 1.03
CA LEU A 111 9.63 -44.37 0.78
C LEU A 111 10.18 -43.33 -0.21
N GLN A 112 9.42 -43.04 -1.27
CA GLN A 112 9.76 -42.02 -2.27
C GLN A 112 9.78 -40.62 -1.64
N ASP A 113 8.75 -40.30 -0.86
CA ASP A 113 8.62 -39.01 -0.17
C ASP A 113 9.76 -38.83 0.84
N ASP A 114 10.01 -39.83 1.70
CA ASP A 114 11.13 -39.82 2.65
C ASP A 114 12.47 -39.62 1.94
N HIS A 115 12.70 -40.30 0.82
CA HIS A 115 13.94 -40.13 0.05
C HIS A 115 14.03 -38.75 -0.60
N SER A 116 12.91 -38.17 -1.03
CA SER A 116 12.88 -36.83 -1.63
C SER A 116 13.20 -35.74 -0.61
N VAL A 117 12.78 -35.92 0.66
CA VAL A 117 12.94 -34.95 1.74
C VAL A 117 14.28 -35.13 2.46
N ASP A 118 14.54 -36.33 2.99
CA ASP A 118 15.72 -36.61 3.82
C ASP A 118 16.93 -37.06 3.00
N GLY A 119 16.73 -37.64 1.81
CA GLY A 119 17.80 -38.11 0.96
C GLY A 119 18.74 -39.09 1.68
N ILE A 120 20.03 -38.76 1.72
CA ILE A 120 21.07 -39.55 2.38
C ILE A 120 20.99 -39.52 3.91
N LEU A 121 20.27 -38.55 4.50
CA LEU A 121 20.19 -38.38 5.95
C LEU A 121 19.57 -39.61 6.63
N SER A 122 18.63 -40.29 5.97
CA SER A 122 18.05 -41.54 6.42
C SER A 122 19.11 -42.64 6.67
N ILE A 123 20.11 -42.74 5.78
CA ILE A 123 21.23 -43.67 5.89
C ILE A 123 22.20 -43.21 6.98
N ILE A 124 22.50 -41.91 7.03
CA ILE A 124 23.39 -41.32 8.04
C ILE A 124 22.85 -41.58 9.46
N ARG A 125 21.54 -41.43 9.69
CA ARG A 125 20.89 -41.72 10.98
C ARG A 125 21.01 -43.19 11.40
N GLN A 126 21.14 -44.12 10.45
CA GLN A 126 21.34 -45.54 10.74
C GLN A 126 22.81 -45.89 10.99
N LEU A 127 23.74 -45.16 10.37
CA LEU A 127 25.18 -45.39 10.49
C LEU A 127 25.82 -44.66 11.67
N SER A 128 25.39 -43.44 11.94
CA SER A 128 26.01 -42.63 12.98
C SER A 128 25.47 -42.97 14.37
N ARG A 129 26.34 -42.84 15.37
CA ARG A 129 25.98 -42.91 16.79
C ARG A 129 25.46 -41.58 17.35
N ILE A 130 25.62 -40.50 16.58
CA ILE A 130 25.19 -39.15 16.93
C ILE A 130 23.77 -38.94 16.39
N ARG A 131 22.98 -38.11 17.06
CA ARG A 131 21.67 -37.70 16.54
C ARG A 131 21.84 -36.70 15.39
N TRP A 132 21.49 -37.13 14.19
CA TRP A 132 21.46 -36.28 13.00
C TRP A 132 20.04 -35.80 12.70
N GLU A 133 19.87 -34.49 12.60
CA GLU A 133 18.62 -33.86 12.19
C GLU A 133 18.82 -33.01 10.94
N HIS A 134 17.76 -32.90 10.15
CA HIS A 134 17.78 -32.06 8.95
C HIS A 134 17.92 -30.59 9.37
N SER A 135 18.88 -29.86 8.81
CA SER A 135 19.16 -28.46 9.19
C SER A 135 18.12 -27.44 8.69
N ALA A 136 17.46 -27.73 7.57
CA ALA A 136 16.40 -26.89 6.99
C ALA A 136 15.21 -27.72 6.44
N PRO A 137 14.46 -28.46 7.30
CA PRO A 137 13.43 -29.38 6.86
C PRO A 137 12.23 -28.63 6.25
N VAL A 138 11.93 -27.46 6.81
CA VAL A 138 10.88 -26.57 6.34
C VAL A 138 11.49 -25.47 5.48
N ARG A 139 10.86 -25.22 4.32
CA ARG A 139 11.21 -24.11 3.43
C ARG A 139 9.96 -23.28 3.18
N ILE A 140 10.06 -21.98 3.44
CA ILE A 140 8.95 -21.04 3.24
C ILE A 140 9.18 -20.31 1.91
N GLY A 141 8.19 -20.39 1.02
CA GLY A 141 8.18 -19.59 -0.19
C GLY A 141 7.77 -18.15 0.11
N CYS A 142 8.49 -17.17 -0.45
CA CYS A 142 8.13 -15.76 -0.33
C CYS A 142 8.02 -15.12 -1.72
N ARG A 143 7.11 -14.16 -1.85
CA ARG A 143 7.01 -13.29 -3.01
C ARG A 143 6.95 -11.85 -2.54
N MET A 144 7.80 -10.99 -3.11
CA MET A 144 7.74 -9.56 -2.85
C MET A 144 6.35 -9.04 -3.29
N GLY A 145 5.60 -8.49 -2.33
CA GLY A 145 4.24 -8.01 -2.51
C GLY A 145 4.18 -6.51 -2.75
N ARG A 146 4.05 -5.73 -1.68
CA ARG A 146 4.04 -4.27 -1.70
C ARG A 146 5.40 -3.74 -1.23
N PRO A 147 6.03 -2.80 -1.95
CA PRO A 147 7.25 -2.15 -1.46
C PRO A 147 6.93 -1.25 -0.28
N GLU A 148 7.95 -0.96 0.52
CA GLU A 148 7.88 -0.05 1.65
C GLU A 148 7.41 1.35 1.24
N LYS A 149 6.82 2.14 2.15
CA LYS A 149 6.40 3.50 1.85
C LYS A 149 6.63 4.42 3.04
N SER A 150 7.26 5.56 2.77
CA SER A 150 7.37 6.69 3.68
C SER A 150 7.26 7.96 2.84
N ALA A 151 6.07 8.57 2.81
CA ALA A 151 5.81 9.73 1.94
C ALA A 151 4.65 10.61 2.44
N PRO A 152 4.72 11.94 2.20
CA PRO A 152 3.60 12.83 2.48
C PRO A 152 2.35 12.47 1.68
N ARG A 153 1.17 12.67 2.26
CA ARG A 153 -0.10 12.39 1.59
C ARG A 153 -0.51 13.56 0.67
N GLU A 154 0.15 13.68 -0.48
CA GLU A 154 0.05 14.87 -1.32
C GLU A 154 -1.01 14.81 -2.43
N LYS A 155 -1.38 13.63 -2.96
CA LYS A 155 -2.11 13.58 -4.25
C LYS A 155 -3.65 13.54 -4.05
N PRO A 156 -4.42 14.48 -4.65
CA PRO A 156 -3.99 15.66 -5.41
C PRO A 156 -3.61 16.86 -4.51
N THR A 157 -2.51 17.55 -4.82
CA THR A 157 -1.97 18.61 -3.93
C THR A 157 -2.96 19.78 -3.81
N VAL A 158 -3.36 20.06 -2.58
CA VAL A 158 -4.22 21.17 -2.17
C VAL A 158 -3.59 21.73 -0.91
N HIS A 159 -3.48 23.06 -0.79
CA HIS A 159 -2.98 23.73 0.43
C HIS A 159 -4.14 24.34 1.23
N SER A 160 -5.22 24.73 0.55
CA SER A 160 -6.40 25.35 1.15
C SER A 160 -7.68 24.63 0.75
N LEU A 161 -8.53 24.29 1.72
CA LEU A 161 -9.90 23.84 1.49
C LEU A 161 -10.84 25.02 1.17
N PHE A 162 -10.40 25.86 0.23
CA PHE A 162 -11.15 26.99 -0.32
C PHE A 162 -11.57 26.69 -1.77
N PRO A 163 -12.84 26.84 -2.17
CA PRO A 163 -13.29 26.50 -3.51
C PRO A 163 -12.98 27.62 -4.52
N ILE A 164 -12.29 27.28 -5.61
CA ILE A 164 -12.02 28.21 -6.74
C ILE A 164 -12.61 27.75 -8.09
N ALA A 165 -13.43 26.69 -8.09
CA ALA A 165 -14.06 26.12 -9.28
C ALA A 165 -13.08 25.88 -10.45
N LEU A 166 -13.33 26.52 -11.59
CA LEU A 166 -12.48 26.43 -12.79
C LEU A 166 -11.58 27.65 -12.96
N GLU A 167 -11.69 28.65 -12.08
CA GLU A 167 -10.99 29.93 -12.22
C GLU A 167 -9.49 29.82 -11.95
N GLY A 168 -9.06 28.79 -11.22
CA GLY A 168 -7.64 28.49 -11.01
C GLY A 168 -6.93 27.77 -12.17
N GLY A 169 -7.62 27.52 -13.29
CA GLY A 169 -7.10 26.70 -14.39
C GLY A 169 -6.89 25.23 -14.02
N ASN A 170 -6.17 24.49 -14.86
CA ASN A 170 -5.94 23.04 -14.68
C ASN A 170 -5.20 22.71 -13.38
N GLN A 171 -4.28 23.58 -12.96
CA GLN A 171 -3.50 23.42 -11.73
C GLN A 171 -4.21 23.89 -10.46
N ARG A 172 -5.37 24.55 -10.59
CA ARG A 172 -6.18 25.10 -9.48
C ARG A 172 -5.40 26.10 -8.62
N LEU A 173 -4.72 27.04 -9.26
CA LEU A 173 -3.92 28.08 -8.61
C LEU A 173 -4.77 29.27 -8.20
N LEU A 174 -4.59 29.75 -6.97
CA LEU A 174 -5.25 30.94 -6.44
C LEU A 174 -4.88 32.20 -7.22
N GLY A 175 -3.62 32.35 -7.62
CA GLY A 175 -3.15 33.51 -8.40
C GLY A 175 -3.87 33.68 -9.74
N ASN A 176 -4.25 32.58 -10.40
CA ASN A 176 -5.03 32.65 -11.64
C ASN A 176 -6.48 33.10 -11.38
N ALA A 177 -7.07 32.66 -10.27
CA ALA A 177 -8.41 33.07 -9.87
C ALA A 177 -8.46 34.56 -9.48
N LEU A 178 -7.37 35.10 -8.94
CA LEU A 178 -7.25 36.51 -8.56
C LEU A 178 -7.42 37.47 -9.76
N LEU A 179 -6.97 37.08 -10.96
CA LEU A 179 -7.11 37.90 -12.18
C LEU A 179 -8.55 38.23 -12.55
N LYS A 180 -9.53 37.45 -12.07
CA LYS A 180 -10.95 37.69 -12.35
C LYS A 180 -11.64 38.62 -11.35
N SER A 181 -10.98 38.95 -10.23
CA SER A 181 -11.49 39.73 -9.08
C SER A 181 -12.76 39.17 -8.41
N ASP A 182 -13.84 38.96 -9.18
CA ASP A 182 -15.08 38.33 -8.74
C ASP A 182 -15.05 36.81 -8.89
N LEU A 183 -15.06 36.12 -7.76
CA LEU A 183 -15.12 34.66 -7.72
C LEU A 183 -16.55 34.18 -7.49
N ARG A 184 -17.16 33.57 -8.51
CA ARG A 184 -18.50 32.97 -8.42
C ARG A 184 -18.44 31.47 -8.16
N VAL A 185 -18.64 31.05 -6.92
CA VAL A 185 -18.43 29.67 -6.45
C VAL A 185 -19.50 29.20 -5.48
N GLN A 186 -19.64 27.88 -5.34
CA GLN A 186 -20.63 27.29 -4.44
C GLN A 186 -20.09 27.20 -3.01
N MET A 187 -20.72 27.92 -2.08
CA MET A 187 -20.38 27.96 -0.66
C MET A 187 -21.64 27.98 0.22
N GLY A 188 -21.52 27.59 1.48
CA GLY A 188 -22.57 27.73 2.48
C GLY A 188 -22.97 29.19 2.71
N VAL A 189 -24.27 29.46 2.79
CA VAL A 189 -24.79 30.81 3.04
C VAL A 189 -24.72 31.10 4.54
N ARG A 190 -24.03 32.17 4.92
CA ARG A 190 -23.96 32.62 6.32
C ARG A 190 -24.16 34.13 6.41
N PHE A 191 -24.66 34.59 7.54
CA PHE A 191 -24.93 36.00 7.83
C PHE A 191 -24.12 36.45 9.05
N CYS A 192 -23.51 37.63 8.98
CA CYS A 192 -22.78 38.21 10.11
C CYS A 192 -23.75 38.70 11.19
N ILE A 193 -23.50 38.39 12.46
CA ILE A 193 -24.33 38.88 13.58
C ILE A 193 -24.14 40.40 13.79
N LYS A 194 -22.98 40.95 13.43
CA LYS A 194 -22.66 42.39 13.65
C LYS A 194 -23.19 43.32 12.57
N CYS A 195 -23.02 42.94 11.30
CA CYS A 195 -23.37 43.81 10.16
C CYS A 195 -24.48 43.26 9.28
N GLU A 196 -25.03 42.09 9.62
CA GLU A 196 -26.11 41.40 8.91
C GLU A 196 -25.86 41.12 7.41
N ARG A 197 -24.64 41.37 6.92
CA ARG A 197 -24.26 41.08 5.54
C ARG A 197 -23.98 39.59 5.35
N LYS A 198 -24.29 39.10 4.15
CA LYS A 198 -24.06 37.71 3.72
C LYS A 198 -22.57 37.44 3.52
N SER A 199 -21.96 36.60 4.36
CA SER A 199 -20.54 36.25 4.31
C SER A 199 -20.37 34.73 4.39
N PRO A 200 -19.76 34.06 3.41
CA PRO A 200 -19.61 32.60 3.45
C PRO A 200 -18.54 32.10 4.44
N MET A 201 -17.69 32.99 4.96
CA MET A 201 -16.64 32.69 5.94
C MET A 201 -17.18 32.65 7.37
N LEU A 202 -16.48 31.97 8.29
CA LEU A 202 -16.83 31.90 9.73
C LEU A 202 -16.74 33.27 10.44
N SER A 203 -15.78 34.09 10.03
CA SER A 203 -15.64 35.49 10.44
C SER A 203 -15.98 36.39 9.25
N CYS A 204 -16.71 37.48 9.48
CA CYS A 204 -17.18 38.36 8.42
C CYS A 204 -16.00 38.98 7.64
N HIS A 205 -15.99 38.73 6.32
CA HIS A 205 -14.93 39.18 5.41
C HIS A 205 -15.15 40.59 4.85
N HIS A 206 -16.28 41.25 5.15
CA HIS A 206 -16.53 42.60 4.67
C HIS A 206 -15.67 43.62 5.42
N ARG A 207 -14.99 44.48 4.67
CA ARG A 207 -14.33 45.68 5.19
C ARG A 207 -15.36 46.60 5.84
N ILE A 208 -14.97 47.23 6.94
CA ILE A 208 -15.72 48.34 7.53
C ILE A 208 -15.57 49.52 6.57
N VAL A 209 -16.68 50.22 6.33
CA VAL A 209 -16.70 51.45 5.55
C VAL A 209 -16.74 52.63 6.51
N ASP A 210 -15.99 53.68 6.21
CA ASP A 210 -16.02 54.92 6.95
C ASP A 210 -17.28 55.75 6.63
N GLU A 211 -17.39 56.94 7.24
CA GLU A 211 -18.51 57.86 7.06
C GLU A 211 -18.66 58.35 5.61
N PHE A 212 -17.60 58.26 4.80
CA PHE A 212 -17.56 58.64 3.38
C PHE A 212 -17.79 57.45 2.43
N GLY A 213 -17.97 56.23 2.97
CA GLY A 213 -18.22 55.01 2.20
C GLY A 213 -16.95 54.33 1.66
N GLU A 214 -15.76 54.79 2.05
CA GLU A 214 -14.49 54.18 1.65
C GLU A 214 -14.13 53.00 2.56
N SER A 215 -13.71 51.89 1.94
CA SER A 215 -13.32 50.68 2.65
C SER A 215 -11.80 50.63 2.83
N LYS A 216 -11.32 50.58 4.07
CA LYS A 216 -9.89 50.45 4.36
C LYS A 216 -9.44 48.98 4.36
N ALA A 217 -8.35 48.69 3.64
CA ALA A 217 -7.74 47.35 3.64
C ALA A 217 -7.28 46.95 5.04
N GLY A 218 -7.53 45.69 5.41
CA GLY A 218 -7.17 45.12 6.71
C GLY A 218 -8.16 45.39 7.85
N VAL A 219 -9.12 46.30 7.69
CA VAL A 219 -10.12 46.62 8.73
C VAL A 219 -11.45 45.94 8.39
N ASN A 220 -11.62 44.70 8.85
CA ASN A 220 -12.81 43.91 8.56
C ASN A 220 -13.77 43.89 9.73
N CYS A 221 -15.07 43.74 9.45
CA CYS A 221 -16.11 43.62 10.47
C CYS A 221 -15.79 42.54 11.51
N GLY A 222 -15.21 41.41 11.06
CA GLY A 222 -14.70 40.35 11.93
C GLY A 222 -15.77 39.63 12.77
N GLY A 223 -17.05 40.00 12.63
CA GLY A 223 -18.15 39.43 13.38
C GLY A 223 -18.36 37.96 13.05
N ARG A 224 -18.76 37.18 14.07
CA ARG A 224 -19.15 35.78 13.90
C ARG A 224 -20.31 35.69 12.91
N THR A 225 -20.26 34.71 12.03
CA THR A 225 -21.33 34.44 11.08
C THR A 225 -22.09 33.17 11.43
N GLU A 226 -23.38 33.14 11.10
CA GLU A 226 -24.26 31.99 11.34
C GLU A 226 -24.80 31.42 10.04
N LEU A 227 -24.83 30.09 9.93
CA LEU A 227 -25.30 29.41 8.74
C LEU A 227 -26.81 29.62 8.61
N ARG A 228 -27.26 30.11 7.45
CA ARG A 228 -28.69 30.21 7.12
C ARG A 228 -28.99 29.23 6.00
N ILE A 229 -29.82 28.23 6.32
CA ILE A 229 -30.19 27.18 5.39
C ILE A 229 -31.48 27.61 4.68
N SER A 230 -31.48 27.57 3.36
CA SER A 230 -32.71 27.76 2.57
C SER A 230 -33.61 26.53 2.69
N SER A 231 -34.92 26.76 2.79
CA SER A 231 -35.94 25.68 2.94
C SER A 231 -35.80 24.61 1.85
N GLY A 232 -35.53 25.00 0.61
CA GLY A 232 -35.30 24.08 -0.51
C GLY A 232 -34.04 23.22 -0.44
N LYS A 233 -33.10 23.50 0.50
CA LYS A 233 -31.85 22.75 0.66
C LYS A 233 -31.69 22.05 2.00
N GLU A 234 -32.69 22.10 2.86
CA GLU A 234 -32.62 21.52 4.21
C GLU A 234 -32.28 20.03 4.19
N ASN A 235 -32.95 19.28 3.32
CA ASN A 235 -32.75 17.85 3.08
C ASN A 235 -31.69 17.53 2.00
N SER A 236 -31.03 18.54 1.44
CA SER A 236 -30.00 18.31 0.44
C SER A 236 -28.73 17.76 1.06
N ARG A 237 -28.10 16.80 0.37
CA ARG A 237 -26.77 16.29 0.72
C ARG A 237 -25.70 17.38 0.80
N ARG A 238 -25.83 18.44 -0.01
CA ARG A 238 -24.94 19.62 0.00
C ARG A 238 -25.76 20.89 -0.06
N ARG A 239 -25.52 21.77 0.90
CA ARG A 239 -26.35 22.96 1.18
C ARG A 239 -25.83 24.26 0.57
N GLY A 240 -24.65 24.26 -0.04
CA GLY A 240 -24.07 25.49 -0.58
C GLY A 240 -24.82 26.01 -1.80
N GLU A 241 -24.77 27.32 -1.97
CA GLU A 241 -25.38 28.09 -3.05
C GLU A 241 -24.29 28.86 -3.81
N LEU A 242 -24.57 29.26 -5.05
CA LEU A 242 -23.66 30.11 -5.79
C LEU A 242 -23.59 31.48 -5.12
N GLN A 243 -22.38 31.89 -4.74
CA GLN A 243 -22.09 33.18 -4.14
C GLN A 243 -20.97 33.85 -4.94
N THR A 244 -21.04 35.17 -5.05
CA THR A 244 -19.99 36.00 -5.65
C THR A 244 -19.21 36.65 -4.51
N ILE A 245 -17.89 36.52 -4.54
CA ILE A 245 -16.98 37.06 -3.53
C ILE A 245 -15.88 37.83 -4.23
N ARG A 246 -15.56 39.01 -3.70
CA ARG A 246 -14.41 39.81 -4.10
C ARG A 246 -13.14 39.20 -3.54
N LEU A 247 -12.46 38.40 -4.38
CA LEU A 247 -11.30 37.62 -3.99
C LEU A 247 -10.07 38.51 -3.75
N ASP A 248 -9.98 39.61 -4.47
CA ASP A 248 -8.99 40.66 -4.32
C ASP A 248 -8.99 41.24 -2.90
N HIS A 249 -10.14 41.73 -2.43
CA HIS A 249 -10.27 42.29 -1.08
C HIS A 249 -9.99 41.23 -0.01
N LEU A 250 -10.59 40.03 -0.17
CA LEU A 250 -10.42 38.92 0.78
C LEU A 250 -8.93 38.53 0.93
N LEU A 251 -8.20 38.47 -0.18
CA LEU A 251 -6.81 38.05 -0.19
C LEU A 251 -5.88 39.12 0.39
N GLU A 252 -6.09 40.39 0.02
CA GLU A 252 -5.33 41.50 0.57
C GLU A 252 -5.49 41.59 2.09
N ASP A 253 -6.73 41.47 2.60
CA ASP A 253 -6.99 41.48 4.04
C ASP A 253 -6.37 40.27 4.74
N ALA A 254 -6.44 39.09 4.12
CA ALA A 254 -5.81 37.88 4.63
C ALA A 254 -4.29 38.02 4.76
N LEU A 255 -3.63 38.59 3.74
CA LEU A 255 -2.19 38.84 3.72
C LEU A 255 -1.75 39.85 4.77
N LEU A 256 -2.50 40.95 4.93
CA LEU A 256 -2.27 41.95 5.98
C LEU A 256 -2.41 41.35 7.38
N ARG A 257 -3.45 40.53 7.60
CA ARG A 257 -3.70 39.89 8.90
C ARG A 257 -2.56 38.98 9.34
N ILE A 258 -2.01 38.19 8.41
CA ILE A 258 -0.89 37.28 8.72
C ILE A 258 0.50 37.93 8.58
N GLY A 259 0.56 39.21 8.20
CA GLY A 259 1.82 39.93 8.02
C GLY A 259 2.69 39.43 6.87
N VAL A 260 2.09 38.96 5.76
CA VAL A 260 2.81 38.42 4.60
C VAL A 260 2.67 39.34 3.39
N ASN A 261 3.79 39.90 2.92
CA ASN A 261 3.78 40.91 1.86
C ASN A 261 3.56 40.36 0.45
N ARG A 262 3.87 39.07 0.20
CA ARG A 262 3.80 38.46 -1.13
C ARG A 262 3.14 37.10 -1.08
N LEU A 263 2.16 36.90 -1.96
CA LEU A 263 1.53 35.60 -2.16
C LEU A 263 2.55 34.59 -2.71
N PRO A 264 2.62 33.36 -2.16
CA PRO A 264 3.39 32.28 -2.77
C PRO A 264 2.94 31.99 -4.20
N LYS A 265 3.89 31.69 -5.10
CA LYS A 265 3.58 31.45 -6.52
C LYS A 265 2.61 30.28 -6.75
N GLN A 266 2.59 29.29 -5.85
CA GLN A 266 1.85 28.03 -6.03
C GLN A 266 0.82 27.71 -4.93
N VAL A 267 -0.08 28.65 -4.63
CA VAL A 267 -1.22 28.34 -3.73
C VAL A 267 -2.29 27.55 -4.47
N LYS A 268 -2.28 26.22 -4.32
CA LYS A 268 -3.32 25.31 -4.87
C LYS A 268 -4.54 25.22 -3.94
N CYS A 269 -5.73 25.46 -4.47
CA CYS A 269 -6.99 25.40 -3.70
C CYS A 269 -7.93 24.27 -4.18
N ALA A 270 -8.94 23.97 -3.38
CA ALA A 270 -9.95 22.97 -3.73
C ALA A 270 -10.80 23.41 -4.94
N LYS A 271 -11.17 22.46 -5.81
CA LYS A 271 -12.09 22.73 -6.93
C LYS A 271 -13.51 23.02 -6.43
N LYS A 272 -13.97 22.26 -5.44
CA LYS A 272 -15.30 22.34 -4.83
C LYS A 272 -15.25 21.84 -3.40
N LEU A 273 -16.12 22.37 -2.55
CA LEU A 273 -16.31 21.85 -1.20
C LEU A 273 -17.18 20.60 -1.24
N LEU A 274 -16.69 19.52 -0.63
CA LEU A 274 -17.36 18.22 -0.59
C LEU A 274 -18.24 18.05 0.65
N SER A 275 -18.06 18.91 1.64
CA SER A 275 -18.78 18.91 2.91
C SER A 275 -20.26 19.25 2.78
N LYS A 276 -21.03 18.92 3.82
CA LYS A 276 -22.49 19.10 3.85
C LYS A 276 -22.85 20.58 3.79
N ASP A 277 -22.28 21.37 4.70
CA ASP A 277 -22.56 22.80 4.81
C ASP A 277 -21.74 23.65 3.85
N GLN A 278 -20.74 23.06 3.16
CA GLN A 278 -19.86 23.75 2.21
C GLN A 278 -19.28 25.05 2.79
N THR A 279 -18.86 25.00 4.06
CA THR A 279 -18.11 26.09 4.71
C THR A 279 -16.64 26.00 4.28
N PRO A 280 -16.06 27.06 3.69
CA PRO A 280 -14.65 27.07 3.29
C PRO A 280 -13.73 27.18 4.51
N GLU A 281 -12.52 26.64 4.38
CA GLU A 281 -11.42 26.93 5.31
C GLU A 281 -10.92 28.37 5.12
N PRO A 282 -10.50 29.08 6.19
CA PRO A 282 -9.83 30.37 6.07
C PRO A 282 -8.64 30.31 5.13
N ILE A 283 -8.52 31.30 4.24
CA ILE A 283 -7.50 31.30 3.17
C ILE A 283 -6.10 31.49 3.74
N GLU A 284 -5.99 32.17 4.88
CA GLU A 284 -4.78 32.40 5.67
C GLU A 284 -4.05 31.08 5.97
N LYS A 285 -4.79 30.06 6.43
CA LYS A 285 -4.23 28.72 6.71
C LYS A 285 -3.60 28.13 5.45
N GLY A 286 -4.28 28.28 4.32
CA GLY A 286 -3.80 27.80 3.03
C GLY A 286 -2.55 28.50 2.51
N ILE A 287 -2.42 29.81 2.77
CA ILE A 287 -1.24 30.60 2.41
C ILE A 287 -0.04 30.16 3.25
N LEU A 288 -0.22 30.03 4.57
CA LEU A 288 0.83 29.58 5.49
C LEU A 288 1.31 28.15 5.13
N ARG A 289 0.39 27.23 4.82
CA ARG A 289 0.75 25.89 4.32
C ARG A 289 1.55 25.95 3.02
N ALA A 290 1.12 26.78 2.07
CA ALA A 290 1.80 26.91 0.78
C ALA A 290 3.20 27.52 0.91
N MET A 291 3.44 28.43 1.88
CA MET A 291 4.78 28.97 2.17
C MET A 291 5.76 27.88 2.61
N ARG A 292 5.26 26.83 3.29
CA ARG A 292 6.05 25.69 3.77
C ARG A 292 5.97 24.47 2.85
N GLY A 293 5.25 24.55 1.73
CA GLY A 293 5.06 23.44 0.78
C GLY A 293 4.23 22.27 1.34
N LEU A 294 3.33 22.52 2.29
CA LEU A 294 2.57 21.47 2.99
C LEU A 294 1.18 21.26 2.35
N PRO A 295 0.82 20.03 1.94
CA PRO A 295 -0.53 19.73 1.51
C PRO A 295 -1.50 19.68 2.71
N VAL A 296 -2.79 19.84 2.44
CA VAL A 296 -3.88 19.62 3.39
C VAL A 296 -4.74 18.44 2.94
N PHE A 297 -5.05 17.53 3.85
CA PHE A 297 -5.99 16.45 3.61
C PHE A 297 -7.44 16.97 3.69
N ARG A 298 -8.41 16.14 3.26
CA ARG A 298 -9.83 16.53 3.15
C ARG A 298 -10.50 16.93 4.46
N ASP A 299 -9.86 16.64 5.59
CA ASP A 299 -10.32 16.93 6.95
C ASP A 299 -9.56 18.09 7.61
N GLY A 300 -8.65 18.75 6.88
CA GLY A 300 -7.88 19.91 7.35
C GLY A 300 -6.49 19.58 7.91
N THR A 301 -6.17 18.29 8.08
CA THR A 301 -4.91 17.84 8.70
C THR A 301 -3.78 17.64 7.70
N ILE A 302 -2.55 17.70 8.19
CA ILE A 302 -1.30 17.43 7.46
C ILE A 302 -0.87 16.01 7.82
N ARG A 303 -0.64 15.17 6.80
CA ARG A 303 -0.43 13.73 7.01
C ARG A 303 0.78 13.20 6.29
N PHE A 304 1.43 12.25 6.95
CA PHE A 304 2.56 11.53 6.43
C PHE A 304 2.29 10.02 6.53
N ASP A 305 2.36 9.30 5.41
CA ASP A 305 2.07 7.87 5.34
C ASP A 305 3.35 7.06 5.52
N MET A 306 3.31 6.05 6.39
CA MET A 306 4.45 5.17 6.69
C MET A 306 4.01 3.71 6.77
N SER A 307 4.85 2.79 6.30
CA SER A 307 4.66 1.35 6.49
C SER A 307 4.84 0.97 7.96
N ASP A 308 3.92 0.20 8.50
CA ASP A 308 3.97 -0.24 9.91
C ASP A 308 5.01 -1.34 10.11
N VAL A 309 5.91 -1.17 11.09
CA VAL A 309 6.93 -2.17 11.43
C VAL A 309 6.95 -2.41 12.95
N PRO A 310 6.56 -3.59 13.44
CA PRO A 310 6.49 -3.85 14.87
C PRO A 310 7.89 -4.06 15.47
N ILE A 311 8.15 -3.46 16.63
CA ILE A 311 9.35 -3.71 17.45
C ILE A 311 8.99 -3.76 18.93
N THR A 312 9.79 -4.48 19.71
CA THR A 312 9.70 -4.49 21.18
C THR A 312 10.91 -3.83 21.83
N HIS A 313 12.05 -3.85 21.14
CA HIS A 313 13.31 -3.34 21.66
C HIS A 313 14.05 -2.48 20.63
N PHE A 314 14.88 -1.58 21.12
CA PHE A 314 15.76 -0.72 20.33
C PHE A 314 16.95 -0.27 21.17
N THR A 315 18.03 0.16 20.54
CA THR A 315 19.14 0.88 21.17
C THR A 315 19.06 2.37 20.85
N PRO A 316 19.50 3.28 21.75
CA PRO A 316 19.56 4.72 21.49
C PRO A 316 20.28 5.06 20.16
N LYS A 317 21.34 4.31 19.86
CA LYS A 317 22.13 4.44 18.63
C LYS A 317 21.34 4.14 17.35
N GLU A 318 20.47 3.12 17.37
CA GLU A 318 19.65 2.75 16.20
C GLU A 318 18.63 3.82 15.82
N ILE A 319 18.20 4.62 16.81
CA ILE A 319 17.17 5.64 16.63
C ILE A 319 17.74 7.06 16.54
N ASP A 320 19.07 7.18 16.48
CA ASP A 320 19.81 8.44 16.39
C ASP A 320 19.42 9.46 17.47
N VAL A 321 19.33 9.00 18.72
CA VAL A 321 19.03 9.86 19.88
C VAL A 321 19.95 9.52 21.05
N GLU A 322 20.54 10.55 21.65
CA GLU A 322 21.37 10.39 22.85
C GLU A 322 20.58 9.80 24.04
N TRP A 323 21.18 8.84 24.72
CA TRP A 323 20.59 8.12 25.86
C TRP A 323 20.09 9.07 26.97
N GLN A 324 20.74 10.21 27.17
CA GLN A 324 20.34 11.23 28.15
C GLN A 324 18.93 11.77 27.87
N LYS A 325 18.59 11.95 26.60
CA LYS A 325 17.27 12.42 26.18
C LYS A 325 16.21 11.35 26.43
N LEU A 326 16.52 10.09 26.17
CA LEU A 326 15.63 8.97 26.48
C LEU A 326 15.42 8.81 27.98
N LYS A 327 16.46 9.03 28.79
CA LYS A 327 16.36 9.05 30.26
C LYS A 327 15.36 10.11 30.74
N HIS A 328 15.38 11.30 30.13
CA HIS A 328 14.39 12.35 30.40
C HIS A 328 12.96 11.94 29.98
N LEU A 329 12.81 11.13 28.93
CA LEU A 329 11.52 10.61 28.46
C LEU A 329 10.96 9.45 29.31
N GLY A 330 11.72 8.95 30.29
CA GLY A 330 11.32 7.91 31.23
C GLY A 330 12.04 6.57 31.08
N TYR A 331 12.97 6.43 30.13
CA TYR A 331 13.78 5.22 29.96
C TYR A 331 14.90 5.18 31.01
N THR A 332 14.63 4.56 32.16
CA THR A 332 15.57 4.55 33.31
C THR A 332 16.53 3.36 33.30
N HIS A 333 16.05 2.19 32.87
CA HIS A 333 16.79 0.93 32.87
C HIS A 333 16.70 0.26 31.51
N ASP A 334 17.70 -0.55 31.19
CA ASP A 334 17.71 -1.43 30.02
C ASP A 334 16.79 -2.66 30.20
N CYS A 335 16.65 -3.47 29.15
CA CYS A 335 15.81 -4.66 29.18
C CYS A 335 16.28 -5.75 30.16
N PHE A 336 17.51 -5.65 30.67
CA PHE A 336 18.08 -6.55 31.69
C PHE A 336 18.00 -5.95 33.11
N GLY A 337 17.50 -4.72 33.25
CA GLY A 337 17.34 -4.04 34.53
C GLY A 337 18.57 -3.22 34.97
N ASN A 338 19.60 -3.06 34.15
CA ASN A 338 20.73 -2.17 34.48
C ASN A 338 20.37 -0.71 34.20
N GLU A 339 20.94 0.22 34.95
CA GLU A 339 20.72 1.66 34.74
C GLU A 339 21.22 2.10 33.35
N LEU A 340 20.43 2.95 32.67
CA LEU A 340 20.80 3.51 31.37
C LEU A 340 21.95 4.52 31.52
N SER A 341 23.06 4.24 30.83
CA SER A 341 24.32 4.98 30.90
C SER A 341 25.02 5.18 29.55
N ASN A 342 24.65 4.44 28.50
CA ASN A 342 25.27 4.56 27.17
C ASN A 342 24.28 4.28 26.02
N ASN A 343 24.73 4.52 24.78
CA ASN A 343 23.91 4.42 23.56
C ASN A 343 23.80 3.01 22.98
N ASP A 344 24.58 2.03 23.47
CA ASP A 344 24.59 0.66 22.97
C ASP A 344 23.70 -0.29 23.83
N GLN A 345 23.13 0.21 24.94
CA GLN A 345 22.20 -0.54 25.78
C GLN A 345 20.86 -0.76 25.08
N MET A 346 20.35 -2.00 25.15
CA MET A 346 19.07 -2.39 24.59
C MET A 346 17.92 -2.00 25.51
N LEU A 347 17.00 -1.17 25.03
CA LEU A 347 15.84 -0.68 25.75
C LEU A 347 14.57 -1.37 25.26
N GLU A 348 13.64 -1.65 26.17
CA GLU A 348 12.27 -2.06 25.82
C GLU A 348 11.42 -0.82 25.54
N ILE A 349 10.80 -0.75 24.35
CA ILE A 349 9.98 0.40 23.94
C ILE A 349 8.71 0.55 24.78
N PHE A 350 8.30 1.77 25.10
CA PHE A 350 6.99 1.99 25.71
C PHE A 350 5.85 1.77 24.70
N PRO A 351 4.68 1.25 25.13
CA PRO A 351 3.60 0.86 24.22
C PRO A 351 3.04 1.95 23.29
N GLN A 352 3.24 3.23 23.59
CA GLN A 352 2.76 4.37 22.78
C GLN A 352 3.91 5.25 22.27
N ASP A 353 5.15 4.77 22.33
CA ASP A 353 6.29 5.45 21.71
C ASP A 353 6.47 5.00 20.26
N PHE A 354 7.01 5.88 19.43
CA PHE A 354 7.11 5.70 17.99
C PHE A 354 8.43 6.25 17.44
N ILE A 355 9.08 5.46 16.59
CA ILE A 355 10.31 5.84 15.88
C ILE A 355 9.93 6.13 14.43
N VAL A 356 10.26 7.34 13.98
CA VAL A 356 9.83 7.87 12.70
C VAL A 356 10.92 7.65 11.64
N ALA A 357 10.55 7.45 10.37
CA ALA A 357 11.52 7.41 9.29
C ALA A 357 12.18 8.79 9.12
N ARG A 358 13.50 8.82 8.95
CA ARG A 358 14.31 10.04 8.89
C ARG A 358 13.85 10.99 7.78
N ASN A 359 13.41 10.44 6.65
CA ASN A 359 12.90 11.23 5.53
C ASN A 359 11.62 12.05 5.85
N ALA A 360 10.93 11.74 6.96
CA ALA A 360 9.80 12.50 7.46
C ALA A 360 10.22 13.70 8.33
N GLY A 361 11.47 13.75 8.81
CA GLY A 361 11.96 14.77 9.74
C GLY A 361 11.74 16.19 9.24
N ASP A 362 12.27 16.51 8.06
CA ASP A 362 12.09 17.81 7.40
C ASP A 362 10.62 18.18 7.18
N TYR A 363 9.78 17.18 6.91
CA TYR A 363 8.35 17.37 6.69
C TYR A 363 7.64 17.77 7.99
N PHE A 364 7.94 17.09 9.10
CA PHE A 364 7.38 17.41 10.40
C PHE A 364 7.92 18.71 10.99
N VAL A 365 9.19 19.06 10.75
CA VAL A 365 9.75 20.39 11.10
C VAL A 365 8.98 21.49 10.38
N LYS A 366 8.72 21.34 9.07
CA LYS A 366 7.88 22.28 8.32
C LYS A 366 6.46 22.36 8.88
N ALA A 367 5.86 21.23 9.26
CA ALA A 367 4.53 21.18 9.85
C ALA A 367 4.47 21.87 11.22
N ALA A 368 5.46 21.65 12.08
CA ALA A 368 5.59 22.31 13.37
C ALA A 368 5.76 23.83 13.22
N LYS A 369 6.66 24.28 12.34
CA LYS A 369 6.83 25.71 12.01
C LYS A 369 5.55 26.33 11.43
N PHE A 370 4.77 25.57 10.65
CA PHE A 370 3.45 26.02 10.20
C PHE A 370 2.46 26.19 11.35
N ILE A 371 2.46 25.29 12.34
CA ILE A 371 1.58 25.38 13.50
C ILE A 371 1.95 26.61 14.35
N ASP A 372 3.24 26.87 14.56
CA ASP A 372 3.71 28.06 15.28
C ASP A 372 3.34 29.34 14.52
N ASP A 373 3.60 29.39 13.21
CA ASP A 373 3.16 30.50 12.36
C ASP A 373 1.64 30.71 12.44
N LEU A 374 0.85 29.64 12.49
CA LEU A 374 -0.60 29.69 12.60
C LEU A 374 -1.06 30.21 13.97
N LEU A 375 -0.44 29.75 15.06
CA LEU A 375 -0.74 30.21 16.41
C LEU A 375 -0.46 31.70 16.56
N VAL A 376 0.72 32.16 16.13
CA VAL A 376 1.14 33.55 16.25
C VAL A 376 0.37 34.46 15.31
N LYS A 377 0.37 34.16 14.00
CA LYS A 377 -0.13 35.09 12.96
C LYS A 377 -1.64 35.07 12.78
N PHE A 378 -2.31 33.95 13.07
CA PHE A 378 -3.75 33.82 12.86
C PHE A 378 -4.55 33.82 14.15
N TYR A 379 -4.08 33.13 15.19
CA TYR A 379 -4.78 33.05 16.47
C TYR A 379 -4.32 34.10 17.50
N GLY A 380 -3.15 34.73 17.31
CA GLY A 380 -2.59 35.69 18.26
C GLY A 380 -2.11 35.06 19.57
N GLY A 381 -1.75 33.79 19.55
CA GLY A 381 -1.20 33.06 20.70
C GLY A 381 0.33 32.92 20.65
N GLU A 382 0.87 32.21 21.63
CA GLU A 382 2.31 31.87 21.68
C GLU A 382 2.64 30.68 20.77
N PRO A 383 3.88 30.61 20.23
CA PRO A 383 4.35 29.42 19.52
C PRO A 383 4.43 28.21 20.47
N TYR A 384 4.23 27.00 19.95
CA TYR A 384 4.17 25.77 20.74
C TYR A 384 5.40 24.88 20.56
N TYR A 385 5.84 24.67 19.31
CA TYR A 385 6.91 23.71 19.02
C TYR A 385 8.30 24.33 19.15
N LEU A 386 8.52 25.51 18.56
CA LEU A 386 9.83 26.20 18.56
C LEU A 386 10.99 25.31 18.09
N VAL A 387 10.71 24.40 17.15
CA VAL A 387 11.68 23.42 16.65
C VAL A 387 12.50 24.02 15.50
N GLU A 388 13.80 23.74 15.49
CA GLU A 388 14.68 24.07 14.36
C GLU A 388 15.00 22.83 13.53
N ASN A 389 15.32 21.72 14.21
CA ASN A 389 15.73 20.45 13.62
C ASN A 389 14.76 19.32 13.98
N HIS A 390 14.90 18.17 13.32
CA HIS A 390 14.06 17.01 13.60
C HIS A 390 14.28 16.44 15.02
N ASP A 391 15.48 16.60 15.59
CA ASP A 391 15.77 16.12 16.94
C ASP A 391 14.94 16.82 18.01
N ASP A 392 14.58 18.09 17.78
CA ASP A 392 13.74 18.87 18.70
C ASP A 392 12.32 18.29 18.80
N LEU A 393 11.88 17.51 17.80
CA LEU A 393 10.56 16.86 17.82
C LEU A 393 10.50 15.63 18.75
N VAL A 394 11.65 15.12 19.22
CA VAL A 394 11.70 13.99 20.16
C VAL A 394 11.06 14.39 21.48
N GLY A 395 10.02 13.65 21.88
CA GLY A 395 9.16 13.93 23.03
C GLY A 395 7.81 14.55 22.67
N HIS A 396 7.65 15.09 21.46
CA HIS A 396 6.37 15.64 21.02
C HIS A 396 5.36 14.56 20.65
N LEU A 397 4.07 14.90 20.82
CA LEU A 397 2.95 14.00 20.61
C LEU A 397 2.47 14.03 19.15
N ILE A 398 2.17 12.83 18.65
CA ILE A 398 1.56 12.57 17.35
C ILE A 398 0.23 11.85 17.52
N CYS A 399 -0.63 11.99 16.50
CA CYS A 399 -1.81 11.17 16.31
C CYS A 399 -1.54 10.25 15.13
N ALA A 400 -1.55 8.94 15.37
CA ALA A 400 -1.47 7.94 14.32
C ALA A 400 -2.88 7.44 13.97
N LEU A 401 -3.16 7.32 12.69
CA LEU A 401 -4.47 6.96 12.17
C LEU A 401 -4.35 5.98 11.01
N ALA A 402 -4.97 4.83 11.18
CA ALA A 402 -5.06 3.83 10.15
C ALA A 402 -6.06 4.19 9.04
N PRO A 403 -5.79 3.82 7.78
CA PRO A 403 -6.79 3.89 6.74
C PRO A 403 -8.01 3.04 7.11
N HIS A 404 -9.17 3.47 6.65
CA HIS A 404 -10.50 2.91 6.92
C HIS A 404 -10.96 2.96 8.38
N THR A 405 -10.23 3.67 9.25
CA THR A 405 -10.60 3.87 10.65
C THR A 405 -10.93 5.33 10.95
N SER A 406 -11.52 5.56 12.13
CA SER A 406 -11.85 6.90 12.63
C SER A 406 -11.37 7.16 14.06
N GLY A 407 -10.67 6.20 14.66
CA GLY A 407 -10.04 6.32 15.96
C GLY A 407 -8.55 6.54 15.78
N GLY A 408 -8.07 7.75 16.06
CA GLY A 408 -6.64 8.00 16.14
C GLY A 408 -6.09 7.48 17.46
N VAL A 409 -4.84 7.06 17.48
CA VAL A 409 -4.15 6.65 18.72
C VAL A 409 -3.05 7.66 19.00
N LEU A 410 -3.02 8.17 20.24
CA LEU A 410 -2.00 9.08 20.72
C LEU A 410 -0.67 8.34 20.85
N SER A 411 0.40 8.98 20.40
CA SER A 411 1.76 8.45 20.52
C SER A 411 2.78 9.57 20.66
N ARG A 412 4.01 9.23 21.05
CA ARG A 412 5.12 10.14 21.27
C ARG A 412 6.31 9.75 20.38
N ILE A 413 6.91 10.73 19.73
CA ILE A 413 8.13 10.53 18.94
C ILE A 413 9.30 10.31 19.88
N ILE A 414 10.07 9.23 19.70
CA ILE A 414 11.27 8.95 20.51
C ILE A 414 12.58 8.98 19.73
N GLY A 415 12.54 8.92 18.40
CA GLY A 415 13.74 8.98 17.56
C GLY A 415 13.44 8.74 16.08
N TRP A 416 14.51 8.54 15.31
CA TRP A 416 14.52 8.48 13.86
C TRP A 416 15.25 7.24 13.33
N SER A 417 14.72 6.61 12.28
CA SER A 417 15.37 5.47 11.61
C SER A 417 15.62 5.76 10.14
N ASP A 418 16.71 5.22 9.58
CA ASP A 418 17.04 5.35 8.15
C ASP A 418 16.15 4.50 7.23
N SER A 419 15.33 3.61 7.80
CA SER A 419 14.39 2.82 7.01
C SER A 419 13.13 3.62 6.64
N SER A 420 12.41 3.16 5.62
CA SER A 420 11.11 3.75 5.24
C SER A 420 9.92 3.22 6.06
N GLY A 421 10.19 2.67 7.25
CA GLY A 421 9.18 2.13 8.16
C GLY A 421 8.89 3.04 9.35
N GLY A 422 7.71 2.91 9.93
CA GLY A 422 7.33 3.52 11.19
C GLY A 422 7.30 2.47 12.27
N TYR A 423 8.28 2.53 13.17
CA TYR A 423 8.45 1.50 14.18
C TYR A 423 7.70 1.83 15.46
N ALA A 424 6.93 0.87 15.95
CA ALA A 424 6.26 0.98 17.24
C ALA A 424 5.99 -0.40 17.85
N HIS A 425 5.51 -0.38 19.10
CA HIS A 425 5.10 -1.59 19.80
C HIS A 425 3.99 -2.34 19.03
N PRO A 426 3.97 -3.69 18.96
CA PRO A 426 2.93 -4.46 18.27
C PRO A 426 1.51 -4.08 18.71
N LEU A 427 1.32 -3.90 20.02
CA LEU A 427 0.05 -3.42 20.58
C LEU A 427 -0.39 -2.06 20.01
N PHE A 428 0.55 -1.14 19.72
CA PHE A 428 0.24 0.16 19.14
C PHE A 428 -0.33 0.03 17.74
N HIS A 429 0.30 -0.79 16.90
CA HIS A 429 -0.21 -1.09 15.56
C HIS A 429 -1.59 -1.75 15.62
N ALA A 430 -1.77 -2.73 16.51
CA ALA A 430 -3.07 -3.37 16.72
C ALA A 430 -4.15 -2.44 17.28
N ALA A 431 -3.80 -1.46 18.12
CA ALA A 431 -4.76 -0.47 18.64
C ALA A 431 -5.37 0.40 17.54
N LYS A 432 -4.66 0.56 16.41
CA LYS A 432 -5.15 1.23 15.21
C LYS A 432 -6.03 0.32 14.33
N ARG A 433 -6.32 -0.91 14.78
CA ARG A 433 -7.06 -1.96 14.05
C ARG A 433 -6.39 -2.32 12.73
N ARG A 434 -5.05 -2.45 12.77
CA ARG A 434 -4.20 -2.78 11.63
C ARG A 434 -3.28 -3.93 11.96
N ASN A 435 -2.96 -4.67 10.91
CA ASN A 435 -2.02 -5.76 10.94
C ASN A 435 -0.66 -5.26 10.47
N CYS A 436 0.41 -5.96 10.83
CA CYS A 436 1.76 -5.62 10.37
C CYS A 436 2.13 -6.45 9.13
N ASP A 437 1.22 -6.56 8.16
CA ASP A 437 1.37 -7.38 6.94
C ASP A 437 1.67 -6.54 5.67
N GLY A 438 2.21 -5.33 5.85
CA GLY A 438 2.47 -4.36 4.78
C GLY A 438 1.42 -3.24 4.68
N ASP A 439 0.62 -3.08 5.74
CA ASP A 439 -0.25 -1.93 5.94
C ASP A 439 0.55 -0.63 6.17
N GLU A 440 -0.15 0.48 6.01
CA GLU A 440 0.42 1.83 6.12
C GLU A 440 -0.48 2.69 6.96
N ASP A 441 0.11 3.44 7.88
CA ASP A 441 -0.59 4.36 8.74
C ASP A 441 -0.23 5.82 8.43
N ALA A 442 -1.20 6.70 8.70
CA ALA A 442 -0.99 8.14 8.57
C ALA A 442 -0.66 8.74 9.94
N ILE A 443 0.43 9.48 10.00
CA ILE A 443 0.87 10.19 11.20
C ILE A 443 0.67 11.69 10.98
N MET A 444 0.22 12.37 12.02
CA MET A 444 0.11 13.83 12.09
C MET A 444 0.55 14.34 13.46
N LEU A 445 1.08 15.56 13.51
CA LEU A 445 1.36 16.23 14.80
C LEU A 445 0.05 16.44 15.56
N LEU A 446 0.04 16.20 16.88
CA LEU A 446 -1.18 16.29 17.68
C LEU A 446 -1.84 17.67 17.57
N MET A 447 -1.02 18.74 17.66
CA MET A 447 -1.54 20.11 17.61
C MET A 447 -2.13 20.47 16.25
N ASP A 448 -1.65 19.88 15.15
CA ASP A 448 -2.29 20.04 13.83
C ASP A 448 -3.68 19.40 13.82
N GLY A 449 -3.77 18.18 14.35
CA GLY A 449 -5.03 17.47 14.54
C GLY A 449 -6.04 18.24 15.40
N LEU A 450 -5.59 19.00 16.40
CA LEU A 450 -6.47 19.79 17.26
C LEU A 450 -6.92 21.12 16.61
N LEU A 451 -6.01 21.85 15.97
CA LEU A 451 -6.30 23.19 15.42
C LEU A 451 -6.99 23.17 14.06
N ASN A 452 -6.67 22.18 13.22
CA ASN A 452 -7.03 22.20 11.80
C ASN A 452 -8.11 21.19 11.43
N PHE A 453 -8.35 20.18 12.26
CA PHE A 453 -9.44 19.24 12.04
C PHE A 453 -10.82 19.87 12.28
N SER A 454 -11.80 19.53 11.45
CA SER A 454 -13.21 19.80 11.76
C SER A 454 -14.15 18.79 11.12
N ARG A 455 -15.12 18.29 11.89
CA ARG A 455 -16.19 17.43 11.36
C ARG A 455 -17.02 18.13 10.28
N LYS A 456 -17.09 19.47 10.29
CA LYS A 456 -17.88 20.26 9.33
C LYS A 456 -17.27 20.34 7.93
N ILE A 457 -15.98 20.06 7.78
CA ILE A 457 -15.28 20.05 6.48
C ILE A 457 -15.19 18.66 5.85
N LEU A 458 -15.53 17.60 6.60
CA LEU A 458 -15.57 16.23 6.08
C LEU A 458 -16.57 16.09 4.92
N PRO A 459 -16.26 15.27 3.89
CA PRO A 459 -17.17 15.03 2.79
C PRO A 459 -18.52 14.45 3.23
N ALA A 460 -19.63 14.94 2.66
CA ALA A 460 -20.99 14.46 2.97
C ALA A 460 -21.32 13.05 2.40
N ASN A 461 -20.33 12.33 1.89
CA ASN A 461 -20.50 11.00 1.31
C ASN A 461 -20.38 9.94 2.43
N ARG A 462 -21.03 8.77 2.30
CA ARG A 462 -20.96 7.69 3.32
C ARG A 462 -19.52 7.33 3.74
N GLY A 463 -18.58 7.26 2.80
CA GLY A 463 -17.15 7.01 3.09
C GLY A 463 -16.31 8.24 3.42
N GLY A 464 -16.91 9.43 3.56
CA GLY A 464 -16.18 10.68 3.83
C GLY A 464 -15.73 10.83 5.29
N GLN A 465 -16.36 10.11 6.21
CA GLN A 465 -16.07 10.14 7.64
C GLN A 465 -15.01 9.11 8.07
N MET A 466 -14.75 8.12 7.21
CA MET A 466 -13.62 7.21 7.37
C MET A 466 -12.31 7.96 7.08
N ASP A 467 -11.20 7.46 7.62
CA ASP A 467 -9.88 8.08 7.53
C ASP A 467 -9.83 9.48 8.17
N ALA A 468 -10.61 9.76 9.21
CA ALA A 468 -10.60 11.04 9.93
C ALA A 468 -10.55 10.79 11.44
N PRO A 469 -9.71 11.51 12.21
CA PRO A 469 -9.56 11.29 13.65
C PRO A 469 -10.79 11.83 14.41
N LEU A 470 -11.91 11.10 14.38
CA LEU A 470 -13.16 11.48 15.04
C LEU A 470 -13.09 11.33 16.55
N VAL A 471 -12.29 10.36 17.01
CA VAL A 471 -12.00 10.03 18.41
C VAL A 471 -10.50 9.83 18.53
N LEU A 472 -9.94 10.17 19.68
CA LEU A 472 -8.53 9.99 20.01
C LEU A 472 -8.41 9.08 21.23
N THR A 473 -7.79 7.91 21.06
CA THR A 473 -7.44 7.01 22.16
C THR A 473 -6.15 7.51 22.80
N THR A 474 -6.24 7.93 24.07
CA THR A 474 -5.10 8.50 24.80
C THR A 474 -4.28 7.46 25.54
N ARG A 475 -4.88 6.33 25.91
CA ARG A 475 -4.23 5.24 26.64
C ARG A 475 -4.50 3.92 25.93
N LEU A 476 -3.45 3.15 25.74
CA LEU A 476 -3.55 1.82 25.16
C LEU A 476 -3.97 0.81 26.24
N ASN A 477 -4.99 0.01 25.95
CA ASN A 477 -5.41 -1.12 26.78
C ASN A 477 -5.26 -2.44 25.99
N PRO A 478 -4.35 -3.36 26.37
CA PRO A 478 -4.14 -4.62 25.66
C PRO A 478 -5.39 -5.49 25.54
N THR A 479 -6.38 -5.36 26.44
CA THR A 479 -7.61 -6.16 26.35
C THR A 479 -8.56 -5.70 25.23
N GLU A 480 -8.35 -4.49 24.69
CA GLU A 480 -9.22 -3.86 23.69
C GLU A 480 -8.60 -3.84 22.28
N VAL A 481 -7.33 -4.25 22.15
CA VAL A 481 -6.65 -4.30 20.86
C VAL A 481 -7.02 -5.55 20.06
N ASP A 482 -6.60 -5.58 18.80
CA ASP A 482 -6.78 -6.74 17.94
C ASP A 482 -6.09 -8.00 18.51
N LYS A 483 -6.70 -9.16 18.25
CA LYS A 483 -6.23 -10.46 18.75
C LYS A 483 -4.90 -10.88 18.16
N GLU A 484 -4.51 -10.38 16.98
CA GLU A 484 -3.26 -10.78 16.34
C GLU A 484 -2.03 -10.41 17.20
N ALA A 485 -2.02 -9.19 17.76
CA ALA A 485 -0.93 -8.78 18.65
C ALA A 485 -0.89 -9.55 19.98
N LEU A 486 -2.00 -10.21 20.36
CA LEU A 486 -2.03 -11.06 21.54
C LEU A 486 -1.27 -12.38 21.33
N ASN A 487 -1.06 -12.81 20.09
CA ASN A 487 -0.34 -14.04 19.75
C ASN A 487 1.18 -13.84 19.58
N VAL A 488 1.72 -12.67 19.93
CA VAL A 488 3.16 -12.40 19.85
C VAL A 488 3.88 -13.14 20.96
N ASP A 489 4.81 -14.02 20.58
CA ASP A 489 5.68 -14.71 21.54
C ASP A 489 6.53 -13.71 22.30
N SER A 490 6.56 -13.88 23.62
CA SER A 490 7.15 -12.93 24.57
C SER A 490 8.31 -13.53 25.37
N GLY A 491 8.69 -14.78 25.07
CA GLY A 491 9.83 -15.46 25.69
C GLY A 491 11.18 -15.01 25.12
N TRP A 492 12.23 -15.12 25.93
CA TRP A 492 13.63 -14.83 25.53
C TRP A 492 14.26 -15.92 24.66
N HIS A 493 13.73 -17.14 24.73
CA HIS A 493 14.15 -18.28 23.94
C HIS A 493 13.00 -19.30 23.89
N TYR A 494 12.99 -20.14 22.86
CA TYR A 494 12.16 -21.33 22.86
C TYR A 494 12.90 -22.45 23.59
N GLU A 495 12.19 -23.17 24.44
CA GLU A 495 12.75 -24.29 25.19
C GLU A 495 12.91 -25.53 24.30
N ARG A 496 13.79 -26.46 24.71
CA ARG A 496 14.05 -27.70 23.97
C ARG A 496 12.77 -28.48 23.62
N TRP A 497 11.82 -28.57 24.56
CA TRP A 497 10.60 -29.36 24.35
C TRP A 497 9.80 -28.85 23.15
N PHE A 498 9.83 -27.53 22.87
CA PHE A 498 9.11 -26.95 21.75
C PHE A 498 9.68 -27.47 20.44
N TYR A 499 10.99 -27.41 20.27
CA TYR A 499 11.67 -27.93 19.08
C TYR A 499 11.41 -29.43 18.87
N GLU A 500 11.48 -30.23 19.94
CA GLU A 500 11.20 -31.67 19.86
C GLU A 500 9.73 -31.94 19.46
N ALA A 501 8.79 -31.19 20.03
CA ALA A 501 7.37 -31.33 19.71
C ALA A 501 7.06 -30.94 18.26
N THR A 502 7.79 -30.00 17.65
CA THR A 502 7.55 -29.61 16.25
C THR A 502 7.85 -30.72 15.24
N LEU A 503 8.61 -31.76 15.61
CA LEU A 503 8.91 -32.89 14.74
C LEU A 503 7.64 -33.67 14.36
N ASP A 504 6.68 -33.76 15.27
CA ASP A 504 5.38 -34.42 15.06
C ASP A 504 4.35 -33.51 14.37
N GLN A 505 4.72 -32.26 14.07
CA GLN A 505 3.88 -31.25 13.44
C GLN A 505 2.50 -31.03 14.11
N PRO A 506 2.42 -30.93 15.46
CA PRO A 506 1.16 -30.74 16.15
C PRO A 506 0.54 -29.38 15.82
N HIS A 507 -0.77 -29.25 16.00
CA HIS A 507 -1.41 -27.96 15.83
C HIS A 507 -0.93 -26.98 16.93
N PRO A 508 -0.56 -25.72 16.62
CA PRO A 508 0.05 -24.79 17.60
C PRO A 508 -0.73 -24.61 18.91
N LYS A 509 -2.07 -24.72 18.84
CA LYS A 509 -2.95 -24.65 20.02
C LYS A 509 -2.71 -25.76 21.06
N GLU A 510 -2.22 -26.92 20.64
CA GLU A 510 -1.91 -28.04 21.55
C GLU A 510 -0.69 -27.73 22.43
N LEU A 511 0.18 -26.83 21.96
CA LEU A 511 1.40 -26.42 22.66
C LEU A 511 1.24 -25.09 23.40
N ALA A 512 0.12 -24.37 23.20
CA ALA A 512 -0.09 -23.01 23.71
C ALA A 512 0.03 -22.91 25.24
N ASP A 513 -0.38 -23.94 25.98
CA ASP A 513 -0.36 -23.96 27.46
C ASP A 513 1.05 -23.85 28.06
N ARG A 514 2.09 -24.14 27.28
CA ARG A 514 3.50 -24.05 27.70
C ARG A 514 4.25 -22.88 27.06
N MET A 515 3.66 -22.22 26.07
CA MET A 515 4.27 -21.08 25.37
C MET A 515 3.94 -19.77 26.09
N ASP A 516 4.88 -18.82 26.07
CA ASP A 516 4.70 -17.49 26.65
C ASP A 516 4.43 -16.46 25.55
N PHE A 517 3.19 -15.98 25.50
CA PHE A 517 2.71 -14.99 24.53
C PHE A 517 1.82 -13.95 25.22
N VAL A 518 1.61 -12.81 24.57
CA VAL A 518 0.98 -11.61 25.18
C VAL A 518 -0.39 -11.90 25.81
N GLU A 519 -1.24 -12.74 25.19
CA GLU A 519 -2.56 -13.09 25.73
C GLU A 519 -2.48 -13.69 27.15
N ARG A 520 -1.46 -14.50 27.43
CA ARG A 520 -1.29 -15.14 28.74
C ARG A 520 -0.88 -14.18 29.85
N ARG A 521 -0.40 -13.00 29.47
CA ARG A 521 0.07 -11.96 30.38
C ARG A 521 -1.00 -10.91 30.68
N LEU A 522 -2.15 -10.98 30.01
CA LEU A 522 -3.30 -10.08 30.21
C LEU A 522 -3.73 -10.03 31.68
N GLY A 523 -4.15 -8.85 32.13
CA GLY A 523 -4.50 -8.59 33.53
C GLY A 523 -3.33 -8.20 34.43
N SER A 524 -2.09 -8.19 33.91
CA SER A 524 -0.89 -7.74 34.61
C SER A 524 -0.10 -6.70 33.80
N VAL A 525 0.89 -6.05 34.43
CA VAL A 525 1.83 -5.15 33.75
C VAL A 525 2.67 -5.90 32.69
N ALA A 526 2.81 -7.22 32.83
CA ALA A 526 3.55 -8.05 31.88
C ALA A 526 2.91 -8.10 30.47
N ALA A 527 1.65 -7.69 30.34
CA ALA A 527 0.98 -7.58 29.03
C ALA A 527 1.53 -6.44 28.17
N VAL A 528 2.17 -5.43 28.78
CA VAL A 528 2.69 -4.24 28.10
C VAL A 528 4.19 -4.05 28.23
N ARG A 529 4.83 -4.77 29.17
CA ARG A 529 6.25 -4.64 29.52
C ARG A 529 6.85 -5.99 29.88
N GLY A 530 8.18 -6.11 29.86
CA GLY A 530 8.91 -7.35 30.11
C GLY A 530 8.80 -8.35 28.95
N LEU A 531 8.58 -7.90 27.72
CA LEU A 531 8.61 -8.79 26.55
C LEU A 531 10.06 -9.23 26.28
N GLY A 532 10.25 -10.49 25.91
CA GLY A 532 11.52 -11.02 25.42
C GLY A 532 11.61 -10.99 23.90
N PHE A 533 12.79 -11.29 23.38
CA PHE A 533 13.03 -11.57 21.96
C PHE A 533 14.09 -12.65 21.83
N THR A 534 14.06 -13.42 20.73
CA THR A 534 14.93 -14.59 20.55
C THR A 534 16.21 -14.30 19.75
N HIS A 535 16.17 -13.33 18.83
CA HIS A 535 17.29 -13.00 17.94
C HIS A 535 17.57 -11.50 17.99
N ALA A 536 18.82 -11.13 18.29
CA ALA A 536 19.27 -9.75 18.25
C ALA A 536 19.62 -9.32 16.82
N THR A 537 19.40 -8.05 16.52
CA THR A 537 19.89 -7.38 15.29
C THR A 537 21.03 -6.43 15.64
N THR A 538 21.91 -6.14 14.69
CA THR A 538 22.95 -5.12 14.91
C THR A 538 22.40 -3.70 14.73
N ASN A 539 21.46 -3.53 13.80
CA ASN A 539 20.73 -2.29 13.58
C ASN A 539 19.33 -2.58 13.02
N LEU A 540 18.30 -1.88 13.53
CA LEU A 540 16.92 -1.90 12.99
C LEU A 540 16.83 -1.59 11.49
N ALA A 541 17.77 -0.81 10.95
CA ALA A 541 17.86 -0.44 9.54
C ALA A 541 18.99 -1.18 8.79
N GLU A 542 19.43 -2.34 9.31
CA GLU A 542 20.41 -3.20 8.63
C GLU A 542 19.83 -3.75 7.32
N GLY A 543 20.09 -3.05 6.22
CA GLY A 543 19.61 -3.44 4.90
C GLY A 543 19.60 -2.28 3.90
N PRO A 544 19.22 -2.53 2.65
CA PRO A 544 19.06 -1.46 1.67
C PRO A 544 17.91 -0.52 2.08
N ALA A 545 18.20 0.78 2.20
CA ALA A 545 17.22 1.79 2.64
C ALA A 545 15.97 1.89 1.74
N LEU A 546 16.11 1.55 0.45
CA LEU A 546 15.03 1.53 -0.53
C LEU A 546 15.05 0.23 -1.32
N SER A 547 13.86 -0.31 -1.60
CA SER A 547 13.76 -1.48 -2.48
C SER A 547 14.18 -1.14 -3.91
N ALA A 548 14.82 -2.11 -4.58
CA ALA A 548 15.16 -1.99 -6.00
C ALA A 548 13.92 -1.71 -6.88
N TYR A 549 12.73 -2.10 -6.43
CA TYR A 549 11.48 -1.78 -7.12
C TYR A 549 11.22 -0.28 -7.24
N LYS A 550 11.65 0.53 -6.26
CA LYS A 550 11.52 1.99 -6.30
C LYS A 550 12.62 2.66 -7.10
N THR A 551 13.82 2.10 -7.12
CA THR A 551 14.97 2.68 -7.83
C THR A 551 14.90 2.44 -9.33
N LEU A 552 14.21 1.39 -9.78
CA LEU A 552 13.96 1.13 -11.19
C LEU A 552 12.82 2.00 -11.72
N ASP A 553 13.07 2.76 -12.78
CA ASP A 553 12.10 3.70 -13.34
C ASP A 553 11.05 3.00 -14.20
N THR A 554 11.48 2.14 -15.13
CA THR A 554 10.57 1.54 -16.11
C THR A 554 10.07 0.18 -15.68
N MET A 555 8.85 -0.15 -16.10
CA MET A 555 8.25 -1.45 -15.85
C MET A 555 9.00 -2.60 -16.56
N ILE A 556 9.69 -2.29 -17.66
CA ILE A 556 10.56 -3.24 -18.36
C ILE A 556 11.74 -3.60 -17.47
N ASP A 557 12.39 -2.60 -16.88
CA ASP A 557 13.54 -2.83 -15.99
C ASP A 557 13.13 -3.61 -14.74
N LYS A 558 11.97 -3.27 -14.15
CA LYS A 558 11.41 -4.01 -13.00
C LYS A 558 11.18 -5.48 -13.32
N MET A 559 10.62 -5.75 -14.49
CA MET A 559 10.34 -7.12 -14.94
C MET A 559 11.62 -7.89 -15.27
N ASN A 560 12.59 -7.27 -15.94
CA ASN A 560 13.89 -7.87 -16.20
C ASN A 560 14.65 -8.13 -14.89
N GLY A 561 14.58 -7.21 -13.93
CA GLY A 561 15.12 -7.40 -12.59
C GLY A 561 14.49 -8.60 -11.87
N GLN A 562 13.15 -8.73 -11.94
CA GLN A 562 12.44 -9.87 -11.38
C GLN A 562 12.85 -11.21 -12.02
N LEU A 563 12.91 -11.28 -13.36
CA LEU A 563 13.20 -12.53 -14.07
C LEU A 563 14.69 -12.91 -14.00
N SER A 564 15.60 -11.93 -14.03
CA SER A 564 17.03 -12.17 -13.82
C SER A 564 17.32 -12.66 -12.40
N LEU A 565 16.64 -12.13 -11.38
CA LEU A 565 16.70 -12.66 -10.02
C LEU A 565 16.18 -14.10 -9.98
N GLY A 566 15.04 -14.37 -10.63
CA GLY A 566 14.50 -15.71 -10.75
C GLY A 566 15.50 -16.70 -11.35
N HIS A 567 16.28 -16.29 -12.37
CA HIS A 567 17.29 -17.15 -13.00
C HIS A 567 18.47 -17.47 -12.07
N ARG A 568 18.77 -16.59 -11.11
CA ARG A 568 19.83 -16.80 -10.12
C ARG A 568 19.39 -17.70 -8.96
N LEU A 569 18.09 -17.77 -8.69
CA LEU A 569 17.55 -18.49 -7.54
C LEU A 569 17.23 -19.95 -7.89
N ARG A 570 17.85 -20.88 -7.18
CA ARG A 570 17.56 -22.32 -7.31
C ARG A 570 16.09 -22.68 -7.04
N ALA A 571 15.43 -21.92 -6.17
CA ALA A 571 14.05 -22.18 -5.76
C ALA A 571 12.99 -21.70 -6.78
N VAL A 572 13.39 -20.97 -7.82
CA VAL A 572 12.44 -20.29 -8.73
C VAL A 572 12.54 -20.86 -10.14
N ASN A 573 11.44 -21.40 -10.66
CA ASN A 573 11.34 -21.75 -12.07
C ASN A 573 10.93 -20.53 -12.91
N VAL A 574 11.89 -19.93 -13.59
CA VAL A 574 11.70 -18.69 -14.36
C VAL A 574 10.66 -18.84 -15.46
N ARG A 575 10.61 -19.99 -16.14
CA ARG A 575 9.63 -20.26 -17.20
C ARG A 575 8.21 -20.19 -16.66
N THR A 576 7.98 -20.81 -15.49
CA THR A 576 6.68 -20.77 -14.81
C THR A 576 6.32 -19.35 -14.37
N VAL A 577 7.28 -18.61 -13.82
CA VAL A 577 7.05 -17.21 -13.41
C VAL A 577 6.72 -16.33 -14.62
N ALA A 578 7.46 -16.45 -15.73
CA ALA A 578 7.22 -15.71 -16.96
C ALA A 578 5.82 -16.01 -17.54
N SER A 579 5.47 -17.29 -17.67
CA SER A 579 4.13 -17.71 -18.11
C SER A 579 3.02 -17.16 -17.20
N SER A 580 3.22 -17.21 -15.87
CA SER A 580 2.25 -16.69 -14.90
C SER A 580 2.06 -15.18 -15.02
N VAL A 581 3.15 -14.41 -15.10
CA VAL A 581 3.10 -12.94 -15.25
C VAL A 581 2.35 -12.56 -16.54
N ILE A 582 2.65 -13.24 -17.65
CA ILE A 582 1.99 -12.97 -18.94
C ILE A 582 0.49 -13.25 -18.86
N ARG A 583 0.10 -14.42 -18.31
CA ARG A 583 -1.30 -14.85 -18.23
C ARG A 583 -2.13 -14.02 -17.25
N SER A 584 -1.56 -13.69 -16.09
CA SER A 584 -2.31 -13.03 -15.01
C SER A 584 -2.29 -11.51 -15.10
N HIS A 585 -1.26 -10.91 -15.71
CA HIS A 585 -1.11 -9.45 -15.75
C HIS A 585 -1.18 -8.89 -17.18
N PHE A 586 -0.34 -9.35 -18.09
CA PHE A 586 -0.22 -8.71 -19.42
C PHE A 586 -1.40 -9.03 -20.36
N LEU A 587 -1.80 -10.29 -20.49
CA LEU A 587 -2.91 -10.67 -21.37
C LEU A 587 -4.24 -10.00 -20.95
N PRO A 588 -4.62 -9.99 -19.65
CA PRO A 588 -5.81 -9.29 -19.20
C PRO A 588 -5.76 -7.78 -19.44
N ASP A 589 -4.61 -7.13 -19.21
CA ASP A 589 -4.46 -5.68 -19.41
C ASP A 589 -4.51 -5.32 -20.91
N LEU A 590 -3.82 -6.07 -21.78
CA LEU A 590 -3.90 -5.89 -23.23
C LEU A 590 -5.32 -6.04 -23.76
N ARG A 591 -6.01 -7.13 -23.38
CA ARG A 591 -7.41 -7.37 -23.77
C ARG A 591 -8.34 -6.29 -23.21
N GLY A 592 -8.16 -5.90 -21.95
CA GLY A 592 -8.93 -4.85 -21.29
C GLY A 592 -8.79 -3.50 -22.00
N ASN A 593 -7.55 -3.10 -22.30
CA ASN A 593 -7.25 -1.86 -23.01
C ASN A 593 -7.78 -1.88 -24.45
N LEU A 594 -7.69 -3.01 -25.16
CA LEU A 594 -8.24 -3.14 -26.51
C LEU A 594 -9.77 -3.00 -26.54
N VAL A 595 -10.47 -3.67 -25.62
CA VAL A 595 -11.93 -3.53 -25.47
C VAL A 595 -12.32 -2.12 -25.04
N ALA A 596 -11.56 -1.52 -24.11
CA ALA A 596 -11.79 -0.15 -23.69
C ALA A 596 -11.58 0.84 -24.85
N PHE A 597 -10.55 0.66 -25.66
CA PHE A 597 -10.24 1.50 -26.81
C PHE A 597 -11.37 1.51 -27.85
N THR A 598 -11.93 0.34 -28.18
CA THR A 598 -13.03 0.23 -29.16
C THR A 598 -14.36 0.79 -28.66
N ARG A 599 -14.57 0.84 -27.32
CA ARG A 599 -15.81 1.30 -26.69
C ARG A 599 -15.70 2.67 -26.01
N GLN A 600 -14.58 3.36 -26.20
CA GLN A 600 -14.25 4.56 -25.43
C GLN A 600 -15.16 5.76 -25.71
N LYS A 601 -15.15 6.69 -24.77
CA LYS A 601 -15.77 8.01 -24.91
C LYS A 601 -14.71 9.02 -25.37
N VAL A 602 -15.16 10.10 -25.99
CA VAL A 602 -14.29 11.21 -26.37
C VAL A 602 -14.49 12.36 -25.40
N ARG A 603 -13.41 12.88 -24.81
CA ARG A 603 -13.48 13.98 -23.83
C ARG A 603 -12.93 15.27 -24.41
N CYS A 604 -13.60 16.39 -24.15
CA CYS A 604 -13.05 17.71 -24.43
C CYS A 604 -12.00 18.11 -23.40
N LEU A 605 -10.82 18.56 -23.87
CA LEU A 605 -9.72 19.00 -23.01
C LEU A 605 -10.01 20.32 -22.28
N LYS A 606 -10.90 21.17 -22.83
CA LYS A 606 -11.28 22.46 -22.22
C LYS A 606 -12.39 22.30 -21.17
N CYS A 607 -13.56 21.78 -21.56
CA CYS A 607 -14.73 21.71 -20.67
C CYS A 607 -14.90 20.37 -19.94
N THR A 608 -14.06 19.37 -20.22
CA THR A 608 -14.10 18.02 -19.64
C THR A 608 -15.39 17.23 -19.89
N HIS A 609 -16.25 17.69 -20.81
CA HIS A 609 -17.43 16.94 -21.20
C HIS A 609 -17.06 15.69 -22.00
N SER A 610 -17.75 14.59 -21.73
CA SER A 610 -17.49 13.29 -22.36
C SER A 610 -18.63 12.94 -23.31
N TYR A 611 -18.32 12.79 -24.60
CA TYR A 611 -19.23 12.35 -25.64
C TYR A 611 -19.11 10.84 -25.85
N ARG A 612 -20.24 10.17 -26.12
CA ARG A 612 -20.23 8.75 -26.50
C ARG A 612 -19.63 8.52 -27.89
N ARG A 613 -19.74 9.49 -28.79
CA ARG A 613 -19.21 9.45 -30.17
C ARG A 613 -18.52 10.77 -30.48
N MET A 614 -17.55 10.75 -31.38
CA MET A 614 -16.90 11.96 -31.87
C MET A 614 -17.96 12.84 -32.58
N PRO A 615 -18.14 14.11 -32.18
CA PRO A 615 -18.92 15.07 -32.96
C PRO A 615 -18.33 15.22 -34.37
N LEU A 616 -19.20 15.24 -35.39
CA LEU A 616 -18.77 15.40 -36.79
C LEU A 616 -18.03 16.71 -37.05
N ALA A 617 -18.26 17.74 -36.22
CA ALA A 617 -17.55 19.02 -36.27
C ALA A 617 -16.06 18.92 -35.91
N GLY A 618 -15.57 17.79 -35.39
CA GLY A 618 -14.18 17.62 -34.96
C GLY A 618 -13.80 18.36 -33.67
N SER A 619 -14.63 19.32 -33.22
CA SER A 619 -14.45 20.10 -31.99
C SER A 619 -15.62 19.95 -31.01
N CYS A 620 -15.42 20.45 -29.79
CA CYS A 620 -16.43 20.34 -28.74
C CYS A 620 -17.65 21.25 -29.00
N ILE A 621 -18.79 20.61 -29.24
CA ILE A 621 -20.11 21.22 -29.45
C ILE A 621 -20.88 21.55 -28.15
N GLN A 622 -20.25 21.51 -26.98
CA GLN A 622 -20.93 21.92 -25.75
C GLN A 622 -21.11 23.43 -25.76
N PRO A 623 -22.29 23.95 -25.39
CA PRO A 623 -22.46 25.39 -25.19
C PRO A 623 -21.48 25.86 -24.12
N LYS A 624 -20.80 26.99 -24.35
CA LYS A 624 -20.02 27.63 -23.29
C LYS A 624 -20.99 27.91 -22.13
N LYS A 625 -20.74 27.29 -20.98
CA LYS A 625 -21.37 27.71 -19.74
C LYS A 625 -20.83 29.09 -19.44
N ALA A 626 -21.52 30.14 -19.90
CA ALA A 626 -21.31 31.47 -19.38
C ALA A 626 -21.51 31.38 -17.87
N THR A 627 -20.43 31.49 -17.11
CA THR A 627 -20.50 31.96 -15.74
C THR A 627 -21.11 33.34 -15.84
N GLY A 628 -22.41 33.44 -15.56
CA GLY A 628 -23.22 34.63 -15.86
C GLY A 628 -22.58 35.89 -15.32
N SER A 629 -21.92 36.62 -16.21
CA SER A 629 -21.56 38.03 -16.09
C SER A 629 -22.67 38.77 -16.83
N GLY A 630 -23.44 39.60 -16.11
CA GLY A 630 -24.59 40.34 -16.63
C GLY A 630 -25.98 39.83 -16.22
N MET A 631 -27.02 40.57 -16.65
CA MET A 631 -28.48 40.57 -16.31
C MET A 631 -29.23 39.21 -16.23
N SER A 632 -28.53 38.08 -16.27
CA SER A 632 -29.03 36.73 -16.01
C SER A 632 -29.72 36.54 -14.65
N SER A 633 -29.63 37.50 -13.72
CA SER A 633 -30.41 37.54 -12.48
C SER A 633 -31.89 37.86 -12.68
N PHE A 634 -32.26 38.46 -13.82
CA PHE A 634 -33.62 38.87 -14.17
C PHE A 634 -34.29 37.95 -15.22
N GLY A 635 -33.79 36.74 -15.43
CA GLY A 635 -34.42 35.76 -16.33
C GLY A 635 -34.16 35.98 -17.84
N VAL A 636 -33.39 37.01 -18.22
CA VAL A 636 -33.01 37.25 -19.62
C VAL A 636 -31.83 36.35 -20.00
N LYS A 637 -32.11 35.26 -20.72
CA LYS A 637 -31.09 34.42 -21.37
C LYS A 637 -30.56 35.16 -22.62
N LYS A 638 -29.48 35.94 -22.49
CA LYS A 638 -28.71 36.32 -23.68
C LYS A 638 -28.10 35.06 -24.29
N SER A 639 -28.53 34.71 -25.50
CA SER A 639 -27.98 33.66 -26.35
C SER A 639 -26.65 34.07 -26.99
N GLU A 640 -25.70 34.59 -26.21
CA GLU A 640 -24.33 34.93 -26.66
C GLU A 640 -23.29 33.94 -26.10
N GLY A 641 -23.69 32.69 -25.90
CA GLY A 641 -22.79 31.62 -25.51
C GLY A 641 -22.36 30.80 -26.72
N GLY A 642 -21.23 31.15 -27.36
CA GLY A 642 -20.64 30.32 -28.42
C GLY A 642 -20.33 28.89 -27.96
N LEU A 643 -20.03 27.98 -28.89
CA LEU A 643 -19.62 26.61 -28.57
C LEU A 643 -18.23 26.61 -27.89
N CYS A 644 -17.96 25.60 -27.06
CA CYS A 644 -16.69 25.42 -26.34
C CYS A 644 -15.49 25.42 -27.29
N ASP A 645 -15.66 24.80 -28.46
CA ASP A 645 -14.67 24.70 -29.53
C ASP A 645 -13.30 24.24 -29.01
N GLY A 646 -13.34 23.26 -28.11
CA GLY A 646 -12.17 22.64 -27.50
C GLY A 646 -11.80 21.34 -28.19
N ASN A 647 -10.50 21.08 -28.28
CA ASN A 647 -9.98 19.84 -28.81
C ASN A 647 -10.52 18.64 -28.03
N LEU A 648 -10.83 17.61 -28.79
CA LEU A 648 -11.38 16.36 -28.32
C LEU A 648 -10.27 15.32 -28.31
N ALA A 649 -10.14 14.64 -27.19
CA ALA A 649 -9.14 13.59 -27.00
C ALA A 649 -9.83 12.27 -26.67
N LEU A 650 -9.27 11.19 -27.21
CA LEU A 650 -9.58 9.82 -26.81
C LEU A 650 -9.19 9.61 -25.35
N THR A 651 -10.03 8.89 -24.60
CA THR A 651 -9.72 8.58 -23.19
C THR A 651 -8.67 7.47 -23.05
N VAL A 652 -8.56 6.60 -24.06
CA VAL A 652 -7.57 5.54 -24.18
C VAL A 652 -6.83 5.77 -25.50
N THR A 653 -5.53 6.02 -25.40
CA THR A 653 -4.66 6.25 -26.57
C THR A 653 -4.16 4.94 -27.15
N GLU A 654 -3.85 4.90 -28.44
CA GLU A 654 -3.21 3.75 -29.10
C GLU A 654 -1.95 3.27 -28.37
N GLY A 655 -1.09 4.21 -27.96
CA GLY A 655 0.14 3.89 -27.22
C GLY A 655 -0.10 3.13 -25.92
N ALA A 656 -1.27 3.30 -25.28
CA ALA A 656 -1.63 2.54 -24.08
C ALA A 656 -1.93 1.08 -24.40
N VAL A 657 -2.55 0.81 -25.56
CA VAL A 657 -2.85 -0.56 -26.04
C VAL A 657 -1.56 -1.27 -26.47
N ARG A 658 -0.65 -0.57 -27.16
CA ARG A 658 0.62 -1.14 -27.67
C ARG A 658 1.70 -1.32 -26.59
N LYS A 659 1.57 -0.66 -25.44
CA LYS A 659 2.60 -0.54 -24.40
C LYS A 659 3.27 -1.87 -24.02
N TYR A 660 2.49 -2.93 -23.85
CA TYR A 660 2.98 -4.22 -23.34
C TYR A 660 3.39 -5.22 -24.41
N ILE A 661 3.03 -5.03 -25.68
CA ILE A 661 3.26 -6.04 -26.73
C ILE A 661 4.76 -6.31 -26.92
N LYS A 662 5.57 -5.25 -27.04
CA LYS A 662 7.03 -5.37 -27.20
C LYS A 662 7.67 -6.07 -26.00
N VAL A 663 7.21 -5.73 -24.80
CA VAL A 663 7.70 -6.29 -23.54
C VAL A 663 7.39 -7.78 -23.44
N THR A 664 6.13 -8.16 -23.68
CA THR A 664 5.69 -9.56 -23.64
C THR A 664 6.45 -10.41 -24.67
N LYS A 665 6.65 -9.92 -25.89
CA LYS A 665 7.44 -10.62 -26.91
C LYS A 665 8.90 -10.82 -26.48
N HIS A 666 9.52 -9.81 -25.87
CA HIS A 666 10.88 -9.91 -25.36
C HIS A 666 11.01 -10.95 -24.23
N VAL A 667 10.08 -10.95 -23.26
CA VAL A 667 10.04 -11.96 -22.18
C VAL A 667 9.92 -13.36 -22.75
N MET A 668 8.98 -13.52 -23.68
CA MET A 668 8.68 -14.81 -24.31
C MET A 668 9.89 -15.38 -25.04
N ALA A 669 10.63 -14.54 -25.77
CA ALA A 669 11.84 -14.94 -26.48
C ALA A 669 13.01 -15.24 -25.54
N THR A 670 13.15 -14.50 -24.44
CA THR A 670 14.33 -14.59 -23.56
C THR A 670 14.21 -15.73 -22.55
N TYR A 671 13.03 -15.89 -21.93
CA TYR A 671 12.84 -16.81 -20.80
C TYR A 671 12.04 -18.07 -21.15
N GLY A 672 11.42 -18.08 -22.33
CA GLY A 672 10.54 -19.15 -22.76
C GLY A 672 9.22 -19.19 -21.98
N VAL A 673 8.19 -19.74 -22.62
CA VAL A 673 6.84 -19.93 -22.06
C VAL A 673 6.26 -21.25 -22.57
N ASP A 674 5.11 -21.64 -22.06
CA ASP A 674 4.31 -22.74 -22.62
C ASP A 674 3.69 -22.36 -23.98
N ASN A 675 3.41 -23.37 -24.81
CA ASN A 675 2.93 -23.16 -26.18
C ASN A 675 1.60 -22.40 -26.25
N TYR A 676 0.71 -22.67 -25.31
CA TYR A 676 -0.59 -22.02 -25.24
C TYR A 676 -0.47 -20.51 -24.98
N THR A 677 0.36 -20.12 -24.00
CA THR A 677 0.63 -18.71 -23.69
C THR A 677 1.25 -17.99 -24.88
N ARG A 678 2.19 -18.63 -25.58
CA ARG A 678 2.82 -18.07 -26.78
C ARG A 678 1.82 -17.78 -27.90
N GLN A 679 0.98 -18.75 -28.26
CA GLN A 679 -0.04 -18.58 -29.30
C GLN A 679 -1.03 -17.46 -28.94
N ASN A 680 -1.46 -17.37 -27.67
CA ASN A 680 -2.35 -16.31 -27.21
C ASN A 680 -1.74 -14.91 -27.35
N VAL A 681 -0.46 -14.75 -26.99
CA VAL A 681 0.25 -13.48 -27.12
C VAL A 681 0.38 -13.09 -28.59
N GLU A 682 0.78 -14.02 -29.45
CA GLU A 682 0.94 -13.78 -30.89
C GLU A 682 -0.38 -13.37 -31.54
N TRP A 683 -1.47 -14.08 -31.21
CA TRP A 683 -2.81 -13.78 -31.72
C TRP A 683 -3.32 -12.40 -31.29
N LEU A 684 -3.16 -12.05 -30.01
CA LEU A 684 -3.56 -10.72 -29.51
C LEU A 684 -2.69 -9.61 -30.09
N ALA A 685 -1.39 -9.83 -30.23
CA ALA A 685 -0.50 -8.87 -30.86
C ALA A 685 -0.90 -8.63 -32.33
N GLY A 686 -1.19 -9.70 -33.08
CA GLY A 686 -1.68 -9.61 -34.46
C GLY A 686 -3.02 -8.86 -34.56
N SER A 687 -3.93 -9.11 -33.62
CA SER A 687 -5.23 -8.42 -33.56
C SER A 687 -5.09 -6.91 -33.32
N VAL A 688 -4.15 -6.51 -32.46
CA VAL A 688 -3.85 -5.10 -32.20
C VAL A 688 -3.24 -4.44 -33.44
N GLU A 689 -2.26 -5.09 -34.10
CA GLU A 689 -1.67 -4.54 -35.32
C GLU A 689 -2.71 -4.38 -36.43
N SER A 690 -3.59 -5.36 -36.62
CA SER A 690 -4.67 -5.30 -37.61
C SER A 690 -5.67 -4.18 -37.34
N LEU A 691 -5.92 -3.82 -36.07
CA LEU A 691 -6.85 -2.75 -35.72
C LEU A 691 -6.32 -1.36 -36.09
N PHE A 692 -5.00 -1.16 -36.00
CA PHE A 692 -4.37 0.16 -36.14
C PHE A 692 -3.67 0.37 -37.48
N ASN A 693 -3.20 -0.69 -38.13
CA ASN A 693 -2.60 -0.58 -39.45
C ASN A 693 -3.69 -0.55 -40.52
N ASN A 694 -3.65 0.49 -41.34
CA ASN A 694 -4.48 0.58 -42.53
C ASN A 694 -3.63 0.10 -43.72
N ASP A 695 -3.98 -1.03 -44.33
CA ASP A 695 -3.19 -1.66 -45.40
C ASP A 695 -2.96 -0.73 -46.62
N LYS A 696 -3.73 0.36 -46.74
CA LYS A 696 -3.60 1.37 -47.81
C LYS A 696 -2.52 2.43 -47.55
N ALA A 697 -1.95 2.53 -46.35
CA ALA A 697 -1.03 3.60 -45.96
C ALA A 697 0.13 3.07 -45.10
N LYS A 698 0.90 2.12 -45.62
CA LYS A 698 2.02 1.50 -44.90
C LYS A 698 3.33 2.23 -45.23
N GLN A 699 3.97 2.84 -44.23
CA GLN A 699 5.33 3.37 -44.36
C GLN A 699 6.30 2.20 -44.18
N MET A 700 6.93 1.75 -45.27
CA MET A 700 7.90 0.65 -45.24
C MET A 700 9.26 1.15 -44.76
N SER A 701 9.98 0.33 -43.98
CA SER A 701 11.35 0.63 -43.61
C SER A 701 12.29 0.25 -44.76
N LEU A 702 13.44 0.92 -44.88
CA LEU A 702 14.46 0.60 -45.90
C LEU A 702 14.97 -0.85 -45.77
N ALA A 703 14.92 -1.43 -44.57
CA ALA A 703 15.28 -2.82 -44.31
C ALA A 703 14.21 -3.83 -44.75
N ASP A 704 12.96 -3.40 -45.01
CA ASP A 704 11.94 -4.27 -45.61
C ASP A 704 12.09 -4.36 -47.14
N PHE A 705 12.97 -3.54 -47.72
CA PHE A 705 13.27 -3.46 -49.15
C PHE A 705 14.59 -4.13 -49.55
N LEU A 706 15.49 -4.32 -48.59
CA LEU A 706 16.73 -5.10 -48.72
C LEU A 706 16.47 -6.54 -48.29
#